data_AF-A0A117MRP3-F1
#
_entry.id   AF-A0A117MRP3-F1
#
_cell.length_a   1.000
_cell.length_b   1.000
_cell.length_c   1.000
_cell.angle_alpha   90.00
_cell.angle_beta   90.00
_cell.angle_gamma   90.00
#
_symmetry.space_group_name_H-M   'P 1'
#
loop_
_entity.id
_entity.type
_entity.pdbx_description
1 polymer ?
#
loop_
_entity_poly.entity_id
_entity_poly.type
_entity_poly.pdbx_seq_one_letter_code
_entity_poly.pdbx_strand_id
1 'polypeptide(L)'
;MTRRTFLGAAGAATAATALPVIPGLSGLLSQAAAADTQTNLSKMVDMRFGMFNHFSLGTFTNQEWAEPNQSPTLFAPPSVNCAQWADAAVAAKMSYGILTTKHHDGFALWPSAYGTQNVANSSYKQDVVRAYCDAFRAKGLKVGFYYSIWDRTFGVEAWESRHKVTGLEITDAIQPGDMTFMLGQIRELLTNYGTIDMFMTDGYAWQMGQQAVSYQRIRSLVKELQPDCVMIDIGGLSEPFLSDAIFFEEPLGVTAPAGNTYAGMQGQTISNGWFWHPSTPTEGLMSKDAILSHLADLEPKYTSFILNCPPNRNGLLDTNVVNRLAEVGAVWSPNTSRPPLPTQMLRAEHPVTPVSAYATGFHNGEGPLNAIDGLSDVRYETCWSTWGLPLPQSLTIDLGGVWSNVSTLEYLPKQWNRTNSTDGDITSYTILTSTDGVNFTQVATGTWAGNQKTKLVEWPNRNVGFVRIQVDAATGGYANISGVRIGGRSVKPALVSTTLPGDGTVYRLVARHSGKVADVEGARTANGTNVDQWPWLNQANQKWTFTSTGDGYYKIKGVGSGKLLEVAGLAREDGGNVGIWADARAPQQHWAVTPTGDGHYFLINRYSGLSLAVDEGSIADGANIEQQPSASQARQQWQIIPS
;
A
#
# COMPACT_ATOMS: atom_id res chain seq x y z
N MET A 1 30.88 4.46 -7.82
CA MET A 1 30.41 3.12 -7.45
C MET A 1 28.89 3.14 -7.46
N THR A 2 28.24 2.32 -8.27
CA THR A 2 26.78 2.30 -8.39
C THR A 2 26.13 1.48 -7.26
N ARG A 3 24.89 1.86 -6.90
CA ARG A 3 23.96 1.44 -5.82
C ARG A 3 23.98 0.00 -5.28
N ARG A 4 24.68 -0.98 -5.90
CA ARG A 4 24.41 -2.43 -5.73
C ARG A 4 25.56 -3.33 -5.27
N THR A 5 26.68 -2.79 -4.78
CA THR A 5 27.80 -3.64 -4.28
C THR A 5 27.79 -3.93 -2.79
N PHE A 6 26.90 -3.35 -1.98
CA PHE A 6 26.97 -3.48 -0.51
C PHE A 6 26.00 -4.48 0.15
N LEU A 7 25.15 -5.18 -0.61
CA LEU A 7 24.33 -6.28 -0.09
C LEU A 7 24.80 -7.68 -0.53
N GLY A 8 25.90 -7.75 -1.32
CA GLY A 8 26.46 -9.01 -1.81
C GLY A 8 27.69 -9.53 -1.06
N ALA A 9 28.23 -8.79 -0.11
CA ALA A 9 29.48 -9.14 0.59
C ALA A 9 29.43 -8.78 2.08
N ALA A 10 28.55 -9.46 2.82
CA ALA A 10 28.67 -9.58 4.28
C ALA A 10 28.41 -11.03 4.71
N GLY A 11 29.07 -11.96 4.01
CA GLY A 11 29.35 -13.29 4.53
C GLY A 11 30.64 -13.21 5.35
N ALA A 12 30.58 -12.60 6.53
CA ALA A 12 31.64 -12.71 7.53
C ALA A 12 30.98 -13.17 8.83
N ALA A 13 31.32 -14.39 9.23
CA ALA A 13 30.93 -14.98 10.49
C ALA A 13 31.37 -14.08 11.65
N THR A 14 30.46 -13.27 12.18
CA THR A 14 30.59 -12.74 13.53
C THR A 14 29.96 -13.77 14.46
N ALA A 15 30.81 -14.40 15.28
CA ALA A 15 30.37 -15.23 16.37
C ALA A 15 29.41 -14.40 17.24
N ALA A 16 28.12 -14.70 17.15
CA ALA A 16 27.13 -14.21 18.10
C ALA A 16 27.54 -14.76 19.47
N THR A 17 28.15 -13.91 20.29
CA THR A 17 28.20 -14.18 21.73
C THR A 17 26.77 -14.17 22.20
N ALA A 18 26.20 -15.37 22.33
CA ALA A 18 24.89 -15.59 22.93
C ALA A 18 24.90 -14.94 24.31
N LEU A 19 24.08 -13.89 24.48
CA LEU A 19 23.69 -13.42 25.80
C LEU A 19 23.01 -14.61 26.50
N PRO A 20 23.31 -14.86 27.79
CA PRO A 20 22.73 -16.00 28.49
C PRO A 20 21.21 -15.81 28.57
N VAL A 21 20.48 -16.72 27.92
CA VAL A 21 19.05 -16.91 28.13
C VAL A 21 18.91 -17.36 29.58
N ILE A 22 18.42 -16.46 30.45
CA ILE A 22 17.96 -16.84 31.78
C ILE A 22 16.68 -17.65 31.57
N PRO A 23 16.66 -18.97 31.82
CA PRO A 23 15.45 -19.76 31.70
C PRO A 23 14.65 -19.59 32.98
N GLY A 24 13.39 -19.20 32.85
CA GLY A 24 12.42 -19.28 33.93
C GLY A 24 11.94 -17.93 34.44
N LEU A 25 10.97 -17.37 33.71
CA LEU A 25 9.73 -16.79 34.24
C LEU A 25 8.76 -16.59 33.06
N SER A 26 8.56 -17.63 32.25
CA SER A 26 7.45 -17.68 31.28
C SER A 26 6.19 -18.09 32.03
N GLY A 27 5.74 -17.22 32.93
CA GLY A 27 4.42 -17.32 33.55
C GLY A 27 3.37 -16.98 32.49
N LEU A 28 2.52 -17.95 32.22
CA LEU A 28 1.23 -17.86 31.53
C LEU A 28 0.59 -16.46 31.59
N LEU A 29 0.88 -15.60 30.62
CA LEU A 29 -0.04 -14.59 30.16
C LEU A 29 -0.66 -15.17 28.90
N SER A 30 -1.88 -15.69 29.00
CA SER A 30 -2.74 -15.79 27.84
C SER A 30 -2.75 -14.41 27.19
N GLN A 31 -2.16 -14.28 26.01
CA GLN A 31 -2.26 -13.04 25.24
C GLN A 31 -3.76 -12.78 25.09
N ALA A 32 -4.24 -11.67 25.66
CA ALA A 32 -5.66 -11.33 25.58
C ALA A 32 -6.06 -11.33 24.10
N ALA A 33 -7.23 -11.87 23.78
CA ALA A 33 -7.73 -11.82 22.41
C ALA A 33 -7.78 -10.37 21.95
N ALA A 34 -7.34 -10.12 20.70
CA ALA A 34 -7.43 -8.82 20.07
C ALA A 34 -8.87 -8.28 20.17
N ALA A 35 -9.01 -6.98 20.41
CA ALA A 35 -10.29 -6.32 20.36
C ALA A 35 -10.81 -6.25 18.92
N ASP A 36 -12.13 -6.23 18.76
CA ASP A 36 -12.74 -6.04 17.44
C ASP A 36 -12.50 -4.62 16.88
N THR A 37 -12.67 -4.47 15.57
CA THR A 37 -12.45 -3.20 14.86
C THR A 37 -13.30 -2.06 15.44
N GLN A 38 -14.57 -2.31 15.76
CA GLN A 38 -15.46 -1.29 16.33
C GLN A 38 -14.89 -0.77 17.66
N THR A 39 -14.40 -1.66 18.53
CA THR A 39 -13.82 -1.33 19.82
C THR A 39 -12.56 -0.50 19.66
N ASN A 40 -11.67 -0.88 18.74
CA ASN A 40 -10.44 -0.13 18.47
C ASN A 40 -10.72 1.26 17.88
N LEU A 41 -11.68 1.38 16.97
CA LEU A 41 -12.10 2.67 16.42
C LEU A 41 -12.82 3.54 17.47
N SER A 42 -13.61 2.94 18.36
CA SER A 42 -14.27 3.65 19.46
C SER A 42 -13.24 4.26 20.41
N LYS A 43 -12.24 3.45 20.83
CA LYS A 43 -11.10 3.93 21.61
C LYS A 43 -10.39 5.08 20.90
N MET A 44 -10.16 4.96 19.59
CA MET A 44 -9.47 6.00 18.83
C MET A 44 -10.23 7.34 18.86
N VAL A 45 -11.53 7.34 18.54
CA VAL A 45 -12.29 8.60 18.54
C VAL A 45 -12.47 9.16 19.95
N ASP A 46 -12.51 8.31 20.98
CA ASP A 46 -12.55 8.65 22.42
C ASP A 46 -11.31 9.36 22.95
N MET A 47 -10.22 9.33 22.20
CA MET A 47 -9.06 10.15 22.51
C MET A 47 -9.29 11.65 22.26
N ARG A 48 -10.23 12.02 21.36
CA ARG A 48 -10.66 13.39 21.01
C ARG A 48 -9.58 14.33 20.49
N PHE A 49 -8.50 14.57 21.24
CA PHE A 49 -7.48 15.56 20.95
C PHE A 49 -6.07 15.00 21.17
N GLY A 50 -5.20 15.18 20.18
CA GLY A 50 -3.82 14.70 20.23
C GLY A 50 -2.78 15.64 19.65
N MET A 51 -1.52 15.35 19.94
CA MET A 51 -0.35 16.07 19.42
C MET A 51 0.24 15.34 18.22
N PHE A 52 0.52 16.05 17.13
CA PHE A 52 1.39 15.54 16.07
C PHE A 52 2.76 16.22 16.17
N ASN A 53 3.86 15.46 16.16
CA ASN A 53 5.20 16.03 16.12
C ASN A 53 5.90 15.70 14.80
N HIS A 54 6.00 16.69 13.92
CA HIS A 54 6.91 16.68 12.77
C HIS A 54 8.30 17.15 13.20
N PHE A 55 9.25 16.23 13.25
CA PHE A 55 10.64 16.48 13.65
C PHE A 55 11.58 15.58 12.85
N SER A 56 12.45 16.16 12.02
CA SER A 56 13.36 15.42 11.13
C SER A 56 14.40 16.41 10.59
N LEU A 57 15.14 16.03 9.55
CA LEU A 57 16.05 16.92 8.82
C LEU A 57 15.40 18.24 8.39
N GLY A 58 14.10 18.23 8.02
CA GLY A 58 13.34 19.43 7.66
C GLY A 58 13.41 20.56 8.69
N THR A 59 13.41 20.23 9.99
CA THR A 59 13.60 21.18 11.09
C THR A 59 14.96 21.90 11.02
N PHE A 60 16.00 21.19 10.60
CA PHE A 60 17.38 21.69 10.55
C PHE A 60 17.70 22.36 9.21
N THR A 61 17.01 21.97 8.15
CA THR A 61 17.20 22.50 6.80
C THR A 61 16.19 23.55 6.38
N ASN A 62 15.18 23.84 7.22
CA ASN A 62 14.12 24.81 6.95
C ASN A 62 13.26 24.40 5.73
N GLN A 63 12.88 23.11 5.67
CA GLN A 63 12.18 22.51 4.54
C GLN A 63 11.00 21.68 5.05
N GLU A 64 9.82 21.87 4.45
CA GLU A 64 8.66 21.01 4.69
C GLU A 64 8.90 19.60 4.16
N TRP A 65 9.44 19.51 2.94
CA TRP A 65 9.92 18.27 2.35
C TRP A 65 11.43 18.38 2.18
N ALA A 66 12.19 17.89 3.17
CA ALA A 66 13.63 17.92 3.09
C ALA A 66 14.15 17.17 1.85
N GLU A 67 15.21 17.70 1.23
CA GLU A 67 15.79 17.05 0.05
C GLU A 67 16.39 15.68 0.42
N PRO A 68 16.33 14.68 -0.48
CA PRO A 68 16.89 13.38 -0.22
C PRO A 68 18.41 13.41 -0.19
N ASN A 69 19.01 12.39 0.41
CA ASN A 69 20.46 12.21 0.51
C ASN A 69 21.19 13.36 1.24
N GLN A 70 20.46 14.23 1.96
CA GLN A 70 21.07 15.19 2.86
C GLN A 70 21.90 14.47 3.93
N SER A 71 23.02 15.07 4.34
CA SER A 71 23.88 14.47 5.36
C SER A 71 23.10 14.23 6.66
N PRO A 72 23.06 13.00 7.18
CA PRO A 72 22.45 12.71 8.49
C PRO A 72 22.99 13.60 9.61
N THR A 73 24.23 14.09 9.50
CA THR A 73 24.87 14.96 10.50
C THR A 73 24.20 16.33 10.65
N LEU A 74 23.35 16.74 9.71
CA LEU A 74 22.56 17.97 9.82
C LEU A 74 21.49 17.87 10.92
N PHE A 75 21.03 16.66 11.23
CA PHE A 75 20.22 16.43 12.42
C PHE A 75 21.12 16.51 13.66
N ALA A 76 21.09 17.67 14.31
CA ALA A 76 22.02 18.03 15.36
C ALA A 76 21.39 18.81 16.53
N PRO A 77 20.27 18.34 17.13
CA PRO A 77 19.80 18.96 18.36
C PRO A 77 20.84 18.77 19.49
N PRO A 78 21.08 19.80 20.34
CA PRO A 78 21.92 19.65 21.52
C PRO A 78 21.32 18.69 22.56
N SER A 79 19.99 18.60 22.59
CA SER A 79 19.21 17.66 23.40
C SER A 79 17.83 17.50 22.77
N VAL A 80 17.16 16.37 22.98
CA VAL A 80 15.75 16.21 22.64
C VAL A 80 14.97 15.95 23.93
N ASN A 81 14.00 16.81 24.25
CA ASN A 81 13.25 16.74 25.51
C ASN A 81 11.78 16.39 25.25
N CYS A 82 11.52 15.10 25.01
CA CYS A 82 10.16 14.61 24.83
C CYS A 82 9.29 14.72 26.09
N ALA A 83 9.89 14.84 27.28
CA ALA A 83 9.14 15.10 28.52
C ALA A 83 8.47 16.48 28.48
N GLN A 84 9.14 17.50 27.95
CA GLN A 84 8.54 18.83 27.74
C GLN A 84 7.40 18.78 26.70
N TRP A 85 7.53 17.96 25.66
CA TRP A 85 6.46 17.75 24.68
C TRP A 85 5.23 17.10 25.34
N ALA A 86 5.44 16.05 26.13
CA ALA A 86 4.39 15.36 26.86
C ALA A 86 3.73 16.26 27.92
N ASP A 87 4.51 17.08 28.63
CA ASP A 87 3.99 18.09 29.58
C ASP A 87 3.08 19.11 28.87
N ALA A 88 3.49 19.60 27.70
CA ALA A 88 2.66 20.51 26.90
C ALA A 88 1.38 19.84 26.39
N ALA A 89 1.45 18.57 25.96
CA ALA A 89 0.29 17.80 25.56
C ALA A 89 -0.72 17.63 26.72
N VAL A 90 -0.24 17.25 27.91
CA VAL A 90 -1.07 17.16 29.13
C VAL A 90 -1.65 18.53 29.51
N ALA A 91 -0.87 19.61 29.40
CA ALA A 91 -1.35 20.96 29.68
C ALA A 91 -2.50 21.37 28.76
N ALA A 92 -2.53 20.87 27.51
CA ALA A 92 -3.63 21.01 26.56
C ALA A 92 -4.77 19.99 26.73
N LYS A 93 -4.65 19.06 27.69
CA LYS A 93 -5.55 17.90 27.90
C LYS A 93 -5.62 16.95 26.71
N MET A 94 -4.59 16.91 25.87
CA MET A 94 -4.45 15.87 24.85
C MET A 94 -4.32 14.50 25.52
N SER A 95 -4.79 13.45 24.85
CA SER A 95 -4.76 12.07 25.38
C SER A 95 -3.77 11.16 24.64
N TYR A 96 -3.19 11.64 23.54
CA TYR A 96 -2.25 10.89 22.72
C TYR A 96 -1.27 11.80 21.98
N GLY A 97 -0.21 11.18 21.44
CA GLY A 97 0.60 11.80 20.40
C GLY A 97 0.82 10.87 19.21
N ILE A 98 1.27 11.46 18.09
CA ILE A 98 1.85 10.76 16.95
C ILE A 98 3.19 11.41 16.62
N LEU A 99 4.25 10.61 16.51
CA LEU A 99 5.57 11.06 16.10
C LEU A 99 5.83 10.68 14.64
N THR A 100 6.37 11.62 13.85
CA THR A 100 6.99 11.34 12.55
C THR A 100 8.26 10.52 12.70
N THR A 101 8.12 9.20 12.88
CA THR A 101 9.28 8.31 13.05
C THR A 101 10.22 8.36 11.84
N LYS A 102 9.64 8.51 10.64
CA LYS A 102 10.32 8.76 9.38
C LYS A 102 9.39 9.53 8.43
N HIS A 103 9.88 10.63 7.87
CA HIS A 103 9.17 11.43 6.85
C HIS A 103 9.70 11.12 5.42
N HIS A 104 9.16 11.77 4.39
CA HIS A 104 9.46 11.46 2.97
C HIS A 104 10.94 11.56 2.60
N ASP A 105 11.72 12.37 3.32
CA ASP A 105 13.17 12.49 3.12
C ASP A 105 13.93 11.20 3.49
N GLY A 106 13.30 10.27 4.21
CA GLY A 106 13.85 8.97 4.55
C GLY A 106 14.68 8.95 5.85
N PHE A 107 14.83 10.08 6.56
CA PHE A 107 15.55 10.10 7.82
C PHE A 107 14.74 9.47 8.96
N ALA A 108 15.24 8.36 9.49
CA ALA A 108 14.63 7.66 10.62
C ALA A 108 15.13 8.20 11.96
N LEU A 109 14.19 8.50 12.87
CA LEU A 109 14.41 9.03 14.22
C LEU A 109 14.91 8.00 15.25
N TRP A 110 15.18 6.77 14.80
CA TRP A 110 15.72 5.69 15.61
C TRP A 110 16.90 5.01 14.91
N PRO A 111 17.78 4.29 15.63
CA PRO A 111 18.95 3.64 15.04
C PRO A 111 18.54 2.37 14.25
N SER A 112 17.86 2.54 13.12
CA SER A 112 17.40 1.43 12.28
C SER A 112 18.59 0.64 11.72
N ALA A 113 18.45 -0.69 11.67
CA ALA A 113 19.38 -1.56 10.96
C ALA A 113 19.20 -1.52 9.44
N TYR A 114 18.11 -0.90 8.95
CA TYR A 114 17.77 -0.79 7.54
C TYR A 114 18.08 0.61 7.04
N GLY A 115 19.14 0.72 6.23
CA GLY A 115 19.64 1.97 5.67
C GLY A 115 20.53 2.77 6.63
N THR A 116 21.19 3.80 6.11
CA THR A 116 22.11 4.67 6.88
C THR A 116 21.54 6.07 7.15
N GLN A 117 20.41 6.42 6.54
CA GLN A 117 19.74 7.70 6.72
C GLN A 117 18.96 7.72 8.04
N ASN A 118 19.66 7.75 9.17
CA ASN A 118 19.04 7.70 10.49
C ASN A 118 19.91 8.31 11.61
N VAL A 119 19.34 8.44 12.82
CA VAL A 119 20.01 9.07 13.97
C VAL A 119 21.35 8.44 14.33
N ALA A 120 21.59 7.15 14.09
CA ALA A 120 22.88 6.49 14.41
C ALA A 120 24.05 7.10 13.63
N ASN A 121 23.77 7.68 12.46
CA ASN A 121 24.74 8.35 11.59
C ASN A 121 24.67 9.89 11.69
N SER A 122 23.83 10.42 12.57
CA SER A 122 23.68 11.86 12.79
C SER A 122 24.63 12.42 13.85
N SER A 123 24.57 13.74 14.05
CA SER A 123 25.28 14.41 15.15
C SER A 123 24.61 14.16 16.50
N TYR A 124 23.34 13.76 16.52
CA TYR A 124 22.58 13.37 17.71
C TYR A 124 22.19 11.89 17.67
N LYS A 125 23.00 11.03 18.29
CA LYS A 125 22.90 9.56 18.14
C LYS A 125 21.91 8.88 19.08
N GLN A 126 21.06 9.63 19.77
CA GLN A 126 20.07 9.04 20.68
C GLN A 126 18.81 8.64 19.92
N ASP A 127 18.16 7.58 20.40
CA ASP A 127 16.88 7.10 19.89
C ASP A 127 15.75 8.03 20.33
N VAL A 128 15.26 8.86 19.40
CA VAL A 128 14.19 9.82 19.67
C VAL A 128 12.84 9.11 19.80
N VAL A 129 12.63 8.01 19.06
CA VAL A 129 11.38 7.22 19.14
C VAL A 129 11.22 6.62 20.54
N ARG A 130 12.30 6.06 21.11
CA ARG A 130 12.29 5.60 22.51
C ARG A 130 11.95 6.72 23.49
N ALA A 131 12.67 7.84 23.40
CA ALA A 131 12.49 8.97 24.30
C ALA A 131 11.05 9.51 24.26
N TYR A 132 10.46 9.58 23.06
CA TYR A 132 9.07 9.94 22.85
C TYR A 132 8.11 8.95 23.51
N CYS A 133 8.24 7.65 23.22
CA CYS A 133 7.38 6.63 23.78
C CYS A 133 7.40 6.61 25.32
N ASP A 134 8.60 6.70 25.91
CA ASP A 134 8.78 6.64 27.36
C ASP A 134 8.18 7.89 28.03
N ALA A 135 8.43 9.09 27.47
CA ALA A 135 7.91 10.34 28.00
C ALA A 135 6.38 10.43 27.92
N PHE A 136 5.78 10.06 26.78
CA PHE A 136 4.33 10.13 26.60
C PHE A 136 3.61 9.13 27.51
N ARG A 137 4.10 7.88 27.60
CA ARG A 137 3.51 6.87 28.49
C ARG A 137 3.68 7.21 29.96
N ALA A 138 4.79 7.82 30.37
CA ALA A 138 4.98 8.30 31.74
C ALA A 138 3.92 9.33 32.16
N LYS A 139 3.27 9.98 31.19
CA LYS A 139 2.17 10.93 31.38
C LYS A 139 0.78 10.33 31.12
N GLY A 140 0.70 9.02 30.85
CA GLY A 140 -0.55 8.32 30.54
C GLY A 140 -1.07 8.56 29.13
N LEU A 141 -0.29 9.19 28.25
CA LEU A 141 -0.66 9.45 26.86
C LEU A 141 -0.51 8.18 26.02
N LYS A 142 -1.43 7.99 25.08
CA LYS A 142 -1.34 6.97 24.03
C LYS A 142 -0.32 7.35 22.97
N VAL A 143 0.23 6.33 22.30
CA VAL A 143 1.39 6.48 21.42
C VAL A 143 1.03 5.97 20.03
N GLY A 144 1.18 6.83 19.03
CA GLY A 144 1.09 6.46 17.63
C GLY A 144 2.35 6.83 16.85
N PHE A 145 2.51 6.21 15.69
CA PHE A 145 3.60 6.49 14.77
C PHE A 145 3.08 6.93 13.42
N TYR A 146 3.71 7.95 12.86
CA TYR A 146 3.69 8.22 11.43
C TYR A 146 4.93 7.59 10.79
N TYR A 147 4.73 6.93 9.65
CA TYR A 147 5.77 6.33 8.85
C TYR A 147 5.50 6.58 7.36
N SER A 148 6.39 7.30 6.70
CA SER A 148 6.29 7.46 5.26
C SER A 148 6.75 6.20 4.51
N ILE A 149 5.88 5.73 3.62
CA ILE A 149 6.11 4.62 2.70
C ILE A 149 6.96 5.12 1.52
N TRP A 150 6.69 6.34 1.05
CA TRP A 150 7.55 7.05 0.11
C TRP A 150 8.87 7.42 0.80
N ASP A 151 9.99 6.96 0.24
CA ASP A 151 11.31 7.23 0.78
C ASP A 151 12.23 7.74 -0.31
N ARG A 152 12.49 9.05 -0.30
CA ARG A 152 13.26 9.73 -1.35
C ARG A 152 14.77 9.46 -1.27
N THR A 153 15.28 8.97 -0.12
CA THR A 153 16.71 8.67 0.07
C THR A 153 17.03 7.23 -0.27
N PHE A 154 16.27 6.27 0.27
CA PHE A 154 16.41 4.86 -0.11
C PHE A 154 15.96 4.64 -1.57
N GLY A 155 14.97 5.42 -2.02
CA GLY A 155 14.41 5.36 -3.37
C GLY A 155 13.19 4.45 -3.46
N VAL A 156 12.37 4.38 -2.41
CA VAL A 156 11.08 3.68 -2.45
C VAL A 156 10.07 4.60 -3.13
N GLU A 157 9.96 4.48 -4.44
CA GLU A 157 9.05 5.27 -5.27
C GLU A 157 8.56 4.44 -6.46
N ALA A 158 7.27 4.52 -6.76
CA ALA A 158 6.71 3.99 -8.00
C ALA A 158 6.68 5.10 -9.06
N TRP A 159 6.88 4.74 -10.33
CA TRP A 159 7.03 5.64 -11.48
C TRP A 159 5.91 6.65 -11.72
N GLU A 160 4.73 6.50 -11.10
CA GLU A 160 3.64 7.45 -11.33
C GLU A 160 4.03 8.85 -10.89
N SER A 161 4.24 9.69 -11.90
CA SER A 161 5.05 10.88 -11.88
C SER A 161 4.34 12.10 -11.31
N ARG A 162 3.58 11.92 -10.21
CA ARG A 162 2.85 13.04 -9.60
C ARG A 162 3.81 13.97 -8.83
N HIS A 163 4.92 13.45 -8.28
CA HIS A 163 5.92 14.25 -7.54
C HIS A 163 7.39 13.81 -7.78
N LYS A 164 7.79 13.57 -9.04
CA LYS A 164 9.16 13.10 -9.37
C LYS A 164 10.25 13.94 -8.70
N VAL A 165 11.21 13.27 -8.08
CA VAL A 165 12.43 13.90 -7.56
C VAL A 165 13.42 14.15 -8.70
N THR A 166 13.87 15.40 -8.86
CA THR A 166 14.89 15.77 -9.85
C THR A 166 16.21 15.01 -9.57
N GLY A 167 16.74 14.28 -10.57
CA GLY A 167 18.03 13.59 -10.47
C GLY A 167 17.96 12.08 -10.19
N LEU A 168 16.75 11.48 -10.15
CA LEU A 168 16.57 10.03 -10.19
C LEU A 168 16.23 9.58 -11.64
N GLU A 169 16.93 8.55 -12.14
CA GLU A 169 16.72 7.96 -13.48
C GLU A 169 16.42 6.44 -13.39
N ILE A 170 15.34 6.01 -14.08
CA ILE A 170 14.96 4.68 -14.62
C ILE A 170 14.82 3.43 -13.71
N THR A 171 14.93 3.53 -12.38
CA THR A 171 14.68 2.39 -11.45
C THR A 171 13.32 2.41 -10.75
N ASP A 172 12.33 3.09 -11.31
CA ASP A 172 11.10 3.57 -10.67
C ASP A 172 10.00 2.50 -10.45
N ALA A 173 10.43 1.29 -10.12
CA ALA A 173 9.58 0.20 -9.67
C ALA A 173 9.87 -0.12 -8.23
N ILE A 174 8.84 -0.51 -7.48
CA ILE A 174 9.02 -1.14 -6.18
C ILE A 174 9.77 -2.46 -6.38
N GLN A 175 11.04 -2.48 -5.97
CA GLN A 175 11.89 -3.66 -5.97
C GLN A 175 11.71 -4.47 -4.68
N PRO A 176 12.05 -5.76 -4.67
CA PRO A 176 12.02 -6.54 -3.43
C PRO A 176 12.95 -6.03 -2.33
N GLY A 177 14.02 -5.31 -2.69
CA GLY A 177 14.85 -4.58 -1.73
C GLY A 177 14.05 -3.52 -0.96
N ASP A 178 13.16 -2.81 -1.64
CA ASP A 178 12.31 -1.75 -1.06
C ASP A 178 11.30 -2.34 -0.07
N MET A 179 10.65 -3.45 -0.46
CA MET A 179 9.76 -4.19 0.45
C MET A 179 10.50 -4.73 1.68
N THR A 180 11.73 -5.22 1.49
CA THR A 180 12.55 -5.72 2.61
C THR A 180 12.92 -4.60 3.57
N PHE A 181 13.34 -3.46 3.03
CA PHE A 181 13.64 -2.25 3.78
C PHE A 181 12.43 -1.77 4.59
N MET A 182 11.27 -1.58 3.95
CA MET A 182 10.07 -1.08 4.62
C MET A 182 9.55 -2.03 5.69
N LEU A 183 9.40 -3.32 5.37
CA LEU A 183 8.88 -4.30 6.32
C LEU A 183 9.85 -4.51 7.50
N GLY A 184 11.16 -4.37 7.26
CA GLY A 184 12.18 -4.35 8.30
C GLY A 184 12.00 -3.21 9.29
N GLN A 185 11.90 -1.98 8.79
CA GLN A 185 11.68 -0.79 9.62
C GLN A 185 10.36 -0.83 10.38
N ILE A 186 9.27 -1.25 9.73
CA ILE A 186 7.96 -1.40 10.38
C ILE A 186 8.06 -2.44 11.52
N ARG A 187 8.75 -3.57 11.30
CA ARG A 187 8.95 -4.57 12.34
C ARG A 187 9.74 -4.01 13.53
N GLU A 188 10.81 -3.23 13.30
CA GLU A 188 11.56 -2.57 14.37
C GLU A 188 10.65 -1.66 15.21
N LEU A 189 9.84 -0.82 14.56
CA LEU A 189 8.90 0.09 15.22
C LEU A 189 7.84 -0.64 16.05
N LEU A 190 7.28 -1.73 15.52
CA LEU A 190 6.16 -2.42 16.16
C LEU A 190 6.57 -3.50 17.15
N THR A 191 7.87 -3.80 17.30
CA THR A 191 8.37 -4.79 18.26
C THR A 191 9.22 -4.18 19.38
N ASN A 192 9.97 -3.11 19.09
CA ASN A 192 10.92 -2.58 20.07
C ASN A 192 10.29 -1.56 21.01
N TYR A 193 9.22 -0.86 20.61
CA TYR A 193 8.75 0.34 21.32
C TYR A 193 7.48 0.13 22.15
N GLY A 194 7.10 -1.11 22.50
CA GLY A 194 5.91 -1.40 23.30
C GLY A 194 4.60 -1.28 22.50
N THR A 195 3.47 -1.08 23.19
CA THR A 195 2.13 -0.99 22.55
C THR A 195 2.00 0.27 21.71
N ILE A 196 1.63 0.11 20.44
CA ILE A 196 1.37 1.20 19.50
C ILE A 196 -0.13 1.25 19.21
N ASP A 197 -0.78 2.36 19.56
CA ASP A 197 -2.24 2.52 19.45
C ASP A 197 -2.66 2.85 18.00
N MET A 198 -1.83 3.60 17.27
CA MET A 198 -2.10 4.01 15.89
C MET A 198 -0.84 3.96 15.01
N PHE A 199 -1.00 3.52 13.77
CA PHE A 199 0.07 3.49 12.78
C PHE A 199 -0.42 4.19 11.51
N MET A 200 0.07 5.41 11.30
CA MET A 200 -0.28 6.29 10.21
C MET A 200 0.75 6.18 9.08
N THR A 201 0.29 5.84 7.88
CA THR A 201 1.11 5.75 6.67
C THR A 201 0.82 6.91 5.74
N ASP A 202 1.82 7.26 4.94
CA ASP A 202 1.75 8.35 3.97
C ASP A 202 2.63 8.05 2.75
N GLY A 203 2.32 8.63 1.60
CA GLY A 203 2.95 8.33 0.32
C GLY A 203 2.38 7.09 -0.38
N TYR A 204 1.21 6.61 0.04
CA TYR A 204 0.54 5.48 -0.59
C TYR A 204 -0.34 5.93 -1.77
N ALA A 205 -1.58 6.31 -1.52
CA ALA A 205 -2.59 6.50 -2.57
C ALA A 205 -2.28 7.68 -3.50
N TRP A 206 -1.68 8.75 -2.98
CA TRP A 206 -1.35 9.96 -3.74
C TRP A 206 -0.02 9.91 -4.49
N GLN A 207 0.88 8.97 -4.14
CA GLN A 207 2.21 8.87 -4.77
C GLN A 207 2.43 7.57 -5.55
N MET A 208 2.01 6.40 -5.03
CA MET A 208 2.44 5.10 -5.57
C MET A 208 1.32 4.11 -5.87
N GLY A 209 0.25 4.09 -5.07
CA GLY A 209 -0.80 3.08 -5.14
C GLY A 209 -0.55 1.87 -4.24
N GLN A 210 -1.61 1.37 -3.60
CA GLN A 210 -1.55 0.25 -2.65
C GLN A 210 -1.23 -1.11 -3.29
N GLN A 211 -1.26 -1.21 -4.62
CA GLN A 211 -0.83 -2.41 -5.34
C GLN A 211 0.68 -2.46 -5.53
N ALA A 212 1.31 -1.33 -5.87
CA ALA A 212 2.75 -1.24 -6.11
C ALA A 212 3.54 -1.63 -4.84
N VAL A 213 3.13 -1.11 -3.68
CA VAL A 213 3.59 -1.55 -2.36
C VAL A 213 2.45 -2.32 -1.69
N SER A 214 2.46 -3.65 -1.76
CA SER A 214 1.33 -4.48 -1.28
C SER A 214 0.82 -4.10 0.12
N TYR A 215 -0.37 -3.50 0.16
CA TYR A 215 -1.07 -3.17 1.40
C TYR A 215 -1.36 -4.42 2.25
N GLN A 216 -1.67 -5.57 1.62
CA GLN A 216 -1.85 -6.84 2.32
C GLN A 216 -0.63 -7.19 3.18
N ARG A 217 0.58 -7.05 2.64
CA ARG A 217 1.82 -7.41 3.35
C ARG A 217 2.07 -6.49 4.55
N ILE A 218 1.89 -5.18 4.37
CA ILE A 218 2.03 -4.21 5.46
C ILE A 218 0.96 -4.43 6.52
N ARG A 219 -0.32 -4.49 6.14
CA ARG A 219 -1.43 -4.72 7.08
C ARG A 219 -1.26 -6.04 7.84
N SER A 220 -0.87 -7.12 7.15
CA SER A 220 -0.64 -8.41 7.80
C SER A 220 0.46 -8.33 8.85
N LEU A 221 1.57 -7.65 8.54
CA LEU A 221 2.67 -7.46 9.49
C LEU A 221 2.22 -6.61 10.69
N VAL A 222 1.55 -5.49 10.45
CA VAL A 222 1.07 -4.60 11.51
C VAL A 222 0.12 -5.34 12.45
N LYS A 223 -0.90 -6.03 11.90
CA LYS A 223 -1.90 -6.74 12.70
C LYS A 223 -1.34 -8.02 13.36
N GLU A 224 -0.29 -8.63 12.81
CA GLU A 224 0.42 -9.74 13.47
C GLU A 224 1.19 -9.26 14.70
N LEU A 225 1.85 -8.09 14.61
CA LEU A 225 2.69 -7.56 15.69
C LEU A 225 1.91 -6.74 16.73
N GLN A 226 0.90 -6.00 16.28
CA GLN A 226 0.09 -5.08 17.06
C GLN A 226 -1.38 -5.19 16.61
N PRO A 227 -2.11 -6.25 17.05
CA PRO A 227 -3.44 -6.55 16.53
C PRO A 227 -4.49 -5.46 16.83
N ASP A 228 -4.31 -4.73 17.92
CA ASP A 228 -5.19 -3.62 18.31
C ASP A 228 -4.82 -2.26 17.70
N CYS A 229 -3.71 -2.19 16.95
CA CYS A 229 -3.26 -0.94 16.33
C CYS A 229 -4.21 -0.50 15.22
N VAL A 230 -4.72 0.73 15.30
CA VAL A 230 -5.53 1.32 14.23
C VAL A 230 -4.60 1.80 13.11
N MET A 231 -4.80 1.29 11.90
CA MET A 231 -4.05 1.75 10.73
C MET A 231 -4.77 2.90 10.04
N ILE A 232 -4.04 3.96 9.72
CA ILE A 232 -4.56 5.17 9.07
C ILE A 232 -3.68 5.47 7.87
N ASP A 233 -4.26 5.81 6.72
CA ASP A 233 -3.51 6.24 5.54
C ASP A 233 -3.85 7.70 5.23
N ILE A 234 -2.83 8.52 4.98
CA ILE A 234 -3.00 9.90 4.51
C ILE A 234 -3.19 9.85 3.00
N GLY A 235 -4.42 9.52 2.59
CA GLY A 235 -4.78 9.32 1.18
C GLY A 235 -5.77 10.34 0.61
N GLY A 236 -6.28 11.26 1.44
CA GLY A 236 -7.24 12.29 1.00
C GLY A 236 -8.66 11.78 0.71
N LEU A 237 -8.96 10.50 0.97
CA LEU A 237 -10.33 9.98 0.84
C LEU A 237 -11.21 10.39 2.01
N SER A 238 -12.48 10.65 1.73
CA SER A 238 -13.52 10.87 2.76
C SER A 238 -14.29 9.58 3.09
N GLU A 239 -13.75 8.43 2.69
CA GLU A 239 -14.36 7.11 2.80
C GLU A 239 -13.35 6.11 3.40
N PRO A 240 -13.77 5.16 4.25
CA PRO A 240 -12.88 4.24 4.95
C PRO A 240 -12.44 3.08 4.05
N PHE A 241 -11.90 3.37 2.86
CA PHE A 241 -11.44 2.37 1.91
C PHE A 241 -9.97 2.01 2.11
N LEU A 242 -9.08 3.00 2.26
CA LEU A 242 -7.63 2.76 2.32
C LEU A 242 -7.15 2.17 3.66
N SER A 243 -7.81 2.52 4.76
CA SER A 243 -7.34 2.31 6.13
C SER A 243 -8.48 2.06 7.13
N ASP A 244 -8.19 1.73 8.39
CA ASP A 244 -9.19 1.43 9.44
C ASP A 244 -10.05 2.66 9.80
N ALA A 245 -9.43 3.83 9.85
CA ALA A 245 -10.08 5.12 10.07
C ALA A 245 -9.70 6.10 8.95
N ILE A 246 -10.50 7.16 8.79
CA ILE A 246 -10.29 8.20 7.78
C ILE A 246 -9.33 9.26 8.32
N PHE A 247 -8.40 9.74 7.49
CA PHE A 247 -7.60 10.94 7.77
C PHE A 247 -8.06 12.10 6.90
N PHE A 248 -8.53 13.17 7.54
CA PHE A 248 -8.90 14.42 6.91
C PHE A 248 -7.73 15.40 7.03
N GLU A 249 -6.98 15.59 5.96
CA GLU A 249 -5.85 16.51 5.92
C GLU A 249 -6.32 17.94 5.57
N GLU A 250 -6.63 18.71 6.61
CA GLU A 250 -7.20 20.05 6.46
C GLU A 250 -6.30 21.02 5.66
N PRO A 251 -4.96 21.02 5.81
CA PRO A 251 -4.08 21.81 4.94
C PRO A 251 -4.24 21.55 3.44
N LEU A 252 -4.71 20.36 3.05
CA LEU A 252 -5.00 20.01 1.65
C LEU A 252 -6.47 20.21 1.27
N GLY A 253 -7.27 20.82 2.14
CA GLY A 253 -8.69 21.07 1.92
C GLY A 253 -9.59 19.87 2.22
N VAL A 254 -9.08 18.84 2.89
CA VAL A 254 -9.83 17.63 3.24
C VAL A 254 -10.32 17.75 4.68
N THR A 255 -11.62 17.87 4.88
CA THR A 255 -12.23 18.08 6.21
C THR A 255 -13.33 17.08 6.47
N ALA A 256 -13.54 16.74 7.75
CA ALA A 256 -14.65 15.89 8.16
C ALA A 256 -16.00 16.52 7.74
N PRO A 257 -16.78 15.83 6.89
CA PRO A 257 -18.01 16.38 6.36
C PRO A 257 -19.07 16.54 7.45
N ALA A 258 -20.03 17.44 7.20
CA ALA A 258 -21.19 17.58 8.08
C ALA A 258 -21.94 16.24 8.19
N GLY A 259 -22.27 15.83 9.41
CA GLY A 259 -22.95 14.57 9.66
C GLY A 259 -22.08 13.32 9.50
N ASN A 260 -20.75 13.44 9.48
CA ASN A 260 -19.86 12.27 9.44
C ASN A 260 -20.18 11.29 10.60
N THR A 261 -20.28 10.00 10.25
CA THR A 261 -20.53 8.90 11.19
C THR A 261 -19.38 7.90 11.24
N TYR A 262 -18.36 8.07 10.39
CA TYR A 262 -17.19 7.22 10.37
C TYR A 262 -16.15 7.67 11.40
N ALA A 263 -15.41 6.72 11.95
CA ALA A 263 -14.25 7.05 12.77
C ALA A 263 -13.21 7.80 11.94
N GLY A 264 -12.83 8.99 12.40
CA GLY A 264 -11.90 9.85 11.68
C GLY A 264 -10.84 10.49 12.57
N MET A 265 -9.84 11.04 11.93
CA MET A 265 -8.85 11.96 12.48
C MET A 265 -8.72 13.14 11.52
N GLN A 266 -8.73 14.37 12.02
CA GLN A 266 -8.47 15.57 11.21
C GLN A 266 -7.19 16.24 11.68
N GLY A 267 -6.23 16.36 10.77
CA GLY A 267 -4.93 16.97 11.02
C GLY A 267 -4.88 18.44 10.61
N GLN A 268 -4.28 19.27 11.46
CA GLN A 268 -3.97 20.66 11.16
C GLN A 268 -2.70 21.10 11.90
N THR A 269 -2.10 22.21 11.50
CA THR A 269 -0.85 22.77 12.03
C THR A 269 -1.11 23.96 12.95
N ILE A 270 -0.36 24.05 14.06
CA ILE A 270 -0.42 25.21 14.95
C ILE A 270 0.35 26.42 14.38
N SER A 271 1.32 26.16 13.50
CA SER A 271 2.24 27.07 12.81
C SER A 271 1.99 27.04 11.29
N ASN A 272 2.72 27.83 10.51
CA ASN A 272 2.53 27.93 9.05
C ASN A 272 3.01 26.71 8.23
N GLY A 273 3.33 25.59 8.89
CA GLY A 273 3.91 24.40 8.29
C GLY A 273 3.90 23.22 9.24
N TRP A 274 4.18 22.03 8.69
CA TRP A 274 4.35 20.82 9.46
C TRP A 274 5.66 20.86 10.25
N PHE A 275 6.78 21.27 9.65
CA PHE A 275 8.05 21.36 10.36
C PHE A 275 8.23 22.74 11.04
N TRP A 276 9.17 22.78 11.98
CA TRP A 276 9.56 24.03 12.63
C TRP A 276 10.36 24.89 11.66
N HIS A 277 10.07 26.19 11.64
CA HIS A 277 10.81 27.20 10.89
C HIS A 277 11.36 28.28 11.83
N PRO A 278 12.44 28.99 11.46
CA PRO A 278 12.95 30.12 12.24
C PRO A 278 11.93 31.23 12.51
N SER A 279 10.83 31.30 11.73
CA SER A 279 9.70 32.19 12.00
C SER A 279 8.79 31.72 13.12
N THR A 280 8.73 30.41 13.41
CA THR A 280 7.80 29.78 14.36
C THR A 280 7.75 30.42 15.75
N PRO A 281 8.88 30.84 16.37
CA PRO A 281 8.83 31.54 17.67
C PRO A 281 8.12 32.91 17.63
N THR A 282 8.00 33.53 16.46
CA THR A 282 7.53 34.90 16.27
C THR A 282 6.29 35.04 15.38
N GLU A 283 5.90 33.97 14.67
CA GLU A 283 4.76 33.99 13.77
C GLU A 283 3.43 33.86 14.51
N GLY A 284 2.35 34.24 13.83
CA GLY A 284 1.00 34.06 14.33
C GLY A 284 0.63 32.58 14.36
N LEU A 285 0.55 32.01 15.56
CA LEU A 285 0.04 30.65 15.76
C LEU A 285 -1.49 30.60 15.60
N MET A 286 -2.02 29.44 15.20
CA MET A 286 -3.45 29.14 15.24
C MET A 286 -4.05 29.56 16.58
N SER A 287 -5.03 30.46 16.55
CA SER A 287 -5.62 31.07 17.74
C SER A 287 -6.22 30.01 18.68
N LYS A 288 -6.23 30.30 19.98
CA LYS A 288 -6.93 29.47 20.98
C LYS A 288 -8.38 29.22 20.55
N ASP A 289 -9.08 30.26 20.09
CA ASP A 289 -10.48 30.17 19.69
C ASP A 289 -10.67 29.29 18.43
N ALA A 290 -9.71 29.32 17.49
CA ALA A 290 -9.73 28.40 16.34
C ALA A 290 -9.56 26.94 16.79
N ILE A 291 -8.58 26.65 17.66
CA ILE A 291 -8.37 25.30 18.21
C ILE A 291 -9.66 24.79 18.91
N LEU A 292 -10.28 25.63 19.74
CA LEU A 292 -11.55 25.29 20.42
C LEU A 292 -12.69 25.07 19.42
N SER A 293 -12.74 25.85 18.35
CA SER A 293 -13.72 25.70 17.27
C SER A 293 -13.56 24.35 16.54
N HIS A 294 -12.33 23.93 16.23
CA HIS A 294 -12.08 22.60 15.64
C HIS A 294 -12.54 21.49 16.57
N LEU A 295 -12.19 21.57 17.86
CA LEU A 295 -12.59 20.55 18.84
C LEU A 295 -14.12 20.46 18.97
N ALA A 296 -14.81 21.59 19.00
CA ALA A 296 -16.27 21.63 19.08
C ALA A 296 -16.95 21.09 17.81
N ASP A 297 -16.37 21.33 16.63
CA ASP A 297 -16.91 20.87 15.34
C ASP A 297 -16.67 19.36 15.11
N LEU A 298 -15.48 18.87 15.46
CA LEU A 298 -15.05 17.50 15.11
C LEU A 298 -15.53 16.43 16.08
N GLU A 299 -15.69 16.78 17.37
CA GLU A 299 -16.16 15.84 18.38
C GLU A 299 -17.51 15.18 18.03
N PRO A 300 -18.59 15.92 17.66
CA PRO A 300 -19.85 15.30 17.24
C PRO A 300 -19.77 14.56 15.89
N LYS A 301 -18.71 14.79 15.10
CA LYS A 301 -18.43 14.11 13.82
C LYS A 301 -17.59 12.84 14.00
N TYR A 302 -17.42 12.36 15.22
CA TYR A 302 -16.59 11.19 15.54
C TYR A 302 -15.18 11.28 14.96
N THR A 303 -14.64 12.49 14.92
CA THR A 303 -13.33 12.79 14.35
C THR A 303 -12.43 13.33 15.44
N SER A 304 -11.31 12.66 15.69
CA SER A 304 -10.31 13.19 16.62
C SER A 304 -9.55 14.34 15.95
N PHE A 305 -9.37 15.45 16.66
CA PHE A 305 -8.49 16.51 16.21
C PHE A 305 -7.03 16.16 16.56
N ILE A 306 -6.14 16.21 15.58
CA ILE A 306 -4.70 16.08 15.82
C ILE A 306 -4.00 17.38 15.40
N LEU A 307 -3.41 18.07 16.37
CA LEU A 307 -2.76 19.36 16.16
C LEU A 307 -1.24 19.17 16.09
N ASN A 308 -0.65 19.52 14.95
CA ASN A 308 0.78 19.49 14.78
C ASN A 308 1.47 20.62 15.53
N CYS A 309 2.42 20.21 16.39
CA CYS A 309 3.25 21.06 17.23
C CYS A 309 4.72 20.68 16.96
N PRO A 310 5.43 21.40 16.07
CA PRO A 310 6.76 20.98 15.65
C PRO A 310 7.85 21.36 16.67
N PRO A 311 8.70 20.40 17.11
CA PRO A 311 9.88 20.71 17.89
C PRO A 311 10.91 21.51 17.10
N ASN A 312 11.55 22.47 17.77
CA ASN A 312 12.61 23.31 17.23
C ASN A 312 13.97 22.60 17.18
N ARG A 313 15.00 23.31 16.68
CA ARG A 313 16.37 22.79 16.57
C ARG A 313 17.05 22.49 17.91
N ASN A 314 16.51 22.98 19.03
CA ASN A 314 16.96 22.65 20.38
C ASN A 314 16.24 21.43 20.96
N GLY A 315 15.39 20.75 20.17
CA GLY A 315 14.62 19.59 20.58
C GLY A 315 13.50 19.90 21.58
N LEU A 316 12.95 21.12 21.53
CA LEU A 316 11.90 21.63 22.41
C LEU A 316 10.76 22.20 21.58
N LEU A 317 9.54 22.22 22.12
CA LEU A 317 8.49 23.11 21.62
C LEU A 317 8.81 24.55 22.05
N ASP A 318 8.62 25.52 21.15
CA ASP A 318 8.82 26.93 21.46
C ASP A 318 7.84 27.42 22.54
N THR A 319 8.24 28.43 23.32
CA THR A 319 7.46 28.95 24.44
C THR A 319 6.07 29.46 24.02
N ASN A 320 5.94 30.08 22.85
CA ASN A 320 4.64 30.52 22.32
C ASN A 320 3.69 29.35 22.05
N VAL A 321 4.21 28.22 21.54
CA VAL A 321 3.44 26.97 21.32
C VAL A 321 3.01 26.38 22.66
N VAL A 322 3.93 26.25 23.62
CA VAL A 322 3.63 25.73 24.97
C VAL A 322 2.56 26.58 25.66
N ASN A 323 2.68 27.90 25.59
CA ASN A 323 1.69 28.81 26.19
C ASN A 323 0.32 28.68 25.52
N ARG A 324 0.27 28.61 24.18
CA ARG A 324 -0.99 28.42 23.44
C ARG A 324 -1.69 27.10 23.80
N LEU A 325 -0.93 26.02 23.98
CA LEU A 325 -1.46 24.73 24.42
C LEU A 325 -2.03 24.81 25.84
N ALA A 326 -1.34 25.48 26.77
CA ALA A 326 -1.85 25.69 28.12
C ALA A 326 -3.12 26.56 28.15
N GLU A 327 -3.19 27.61 27.32
CA GLU A 327 -4.39 28.44 27.15
C GLU A 327 -5.61 27.63 26.71
N VAL A 328 -5.42 26.68 25.79
CA VAL A 328 -6.48 25.77 25.32
C VAL A 328 -6.92 24.83 26.44
N GLY A 329 -5.99 24.13 27.09
CA GLY A 329 -6.35 23.15 28.11
C GLY A 329 -6.93 23.76 29.39
N ALA A 330 -6.66 25.04 29.67
CA ALA A 330 -7.28 25.78 30.76
C ALA A 330 -8.81 25.89 30.62
N VAL A 331 -9.33 25.87 29.39
CA VAL A 331 -10.77 26.08 29.12
C VAL A 331 -11.46 24.90 28.41
N TRP A 332 -10.72 24.08 27.68
CA TRP A 332 -11.29 22.94 26.97
C TRP A 332 -11.54 21.74 27.90
N SER A 333 -12.60 20.98 27.60
CA SER A 333 -12.87 19.67 28.18
C SER A 333 -13.65 18.83 27.15
N PRO A 334 -13.41 17.50 27.08
CA PRO A 334 -14.17 16.65 26.16
C PRO A 334 -15.66 16.62 26.55
N ASN A 335 -16.53 16.53 25.55
CA ASN A 335 -17.96 16.33 25.77
C ASN A 335 -18.24 14.89 26.22
N THR A 336 -18.33 14.68 27.53
CA THR A 336 -18.64 13.38 28.13
C THR A 336 -20.05 12.87 27.82
N SER A 337 -20.92 13.73 27.28
CA SER A 337 -22.27 13.39 26.85
C SER A 337 -22.37 13.06 25.36
N ARG A 338 -21.26 13.07 24.62
CA ARG A 338 -21.24 12.67 23.21
C ARG A 338 -21.71 11.21 23.08
N PRO A 339 -22.65 10.89 22.17
CA PRO A 339 -23.03 9.52 21.90
C PRO A 339 -21.83 8.62 21.53
N PRO A 340 -21.93 7.29 21.76
CA PRO A 340 -20.95 6.34 21.28
C PRO A 340 -20.78 6.40 19.76
N LEU A 341 -19.60 6.00 19.27
CA LEU A 341 -19.33 5.84 17.83
C LEU A 341 -20.41 4.93 17.21
N PRO A 342 -21.11 5.37 16.15
CA PRO A 342 -22.05 4.53 15.43
C PRO A 342 -21.36 3.25 14.92
N THR A 343 -22.15 2.22 14.64
CA THR A 343 -21.61 1.00 14.02
C THR A 343 -20.90 1.34 12.72
N GLN A 344 -19.61 1.01 12.67
CA GLN A 344 -18.78 1.20 11.49
C GLN A 344 -19.11 0.14 10.43
N MET A 345 -18.88 0.47 9.17
CA MET A 345 -19.14 -0.50 8.10
C MET A 345 -18.23 -1.72 8.23
N LEU A 346 -18.76 -2.89 7.87
CA LEU A 346 -17.94 -4.10 7.73
C LEU A 346 -16.96 -3.92 6.58
N ARG A 347 -15.82 -4.65 6.65
CA ARG A 347 -14.71 -4.56 5.70
C ARG A 347 -14.05 -5.91 5.46
N ALA A 348 -13.26 -6.00 4.39
CA ALA A 348 -12.31 -7.07 4.17
C ALA A 348 -11.10 -6.89 5.13
N GLU A 349 -11.26 -7.30 6.38
CA GLU A 349 -10.24 -7.13 7.43
C GLU A 349 -8.91 -7.81 7.10
N HIS A 350 -8.98 -8.91 6.34
CA HIS A 350 -7.84 -9.67 5.85
C HIS A 350 -7.81 -9.65 4.32
N PRO A 351 -7.31 -8.56 3.70
CA PRO A 351 -7.29 -8.43 2.25
C PRO A 351 -6.32 -9.42 1.60
N VAL A 352 -6.65 -9.83 0.38
CA VAL A 352 -5.77 -10.54 -0.55
C VAL A 352 -5.46 -9.59 -1.69
N THR A 353 -4.19 -9.29 -1.92
CA THR A 353 -3.76 -8.44 -3.04
C THR A 353 -3.97 -9.20 -4.35
N PRO A 354 -4.79 -8.69 -5.28
CA PRO A 354 -4.95 -9.28 -6.59
C PRO A 354 -3.68 -9.17 -7.44
N VAL A 355 -3.49 -10.13 -8.34
CA VAL A 355 -2.34 -10.13 -9.26
C VAL A 355 -2.67 -9.58 -10.64
N SER A 356 -3.96 -9.61 -11.02
CA SER A 356 -4.46 -9.18 -12.33
C SER A 356 -5.97 -8.92 -12.29
N ALA A 357 -6.49 -8.24 -13.29
CA ALA A 357 -7.92 -8.09 -13.54
C ALA A 357 -8.21 -7.99 -15.04
N TYR A 358 -9.36 -8.49 -15.47
CA TYR A 358 -9.85 -8.38 -16.84
C TYR A 358 -11.35 -8.10 -16.87
N ALA A 359 -11.83 -7.44 -17.93
CA ALA A 359 -13.23 -7.03 -18.03
C ALA A 359 -13.83 -7.40 -19.40
N THR A 360 -15.16 -7.44 -19.46
CA THR A 360 -15.90 -7.63 -20.72
C THR A 360 -15.81 -6.42 -21.65
N GLY A 361 -15.51 -5.24 -21.10
CA GLY A 361 -15.34 -4.00 -21.84
C GLY A 361 -14.81 -2.88 -20.94
N PHE A 362 -14.20 -1.89 -21.55
CA PHE A 362 -13.69 -0.68 -20.90
C PHE A 362 -13.38 0.40 -21.94
N HIS A 363 -13.26 1.65 -21.51
CA HIS A 363 -12.75 2.74 -22.35
C HIS A 363 -11.22 2.77 -22.36
N ASN A 364 -10.65 3.22 -23.47
CA ASN A 364 -9.19 3.33 -23.59
C ASN A 364 -8.62 4.21 -22.46
N GLY A 365 -7.64 3.69 -21.72
CA GLY A 365 -7.06 4.34 -20.53
C GLY A 365 -7.80 4.10 -19.21
N GLU A 366 -9.00 3.50 -19.23
CA GLU A 366 -9.83 3.22 -18.05
C GLU A 366 -10.02 1.69 -17.87
N GLY A 367 -8.92 0.96 -18.02
CA GLY A 367 -8.89 -0.50 -18.05
C GLY A 367 -9.12 -1.17 -16.68
N PRO A 368 -9.25 -2.50 -16.64
CA PRO A 368 -9.60 -3.27 -15.45
C PRO A 368 -8.55 -3.19 -14.32
N LEU A 369 -7.27 -2.97 -14.64
CA LEU A 369 -6.21 -2.84 -13.63
C LEU A 369 -6.38 -1.58 -12.77
N ASN A 370 -7.01 -0.53 -13.31
CA ASN A 370 -7.28 0.70 -12.58
C ASN A 370 -8.24 0.49 -11.39
N ALA A 371 -9.00 -0.61 -11.36
CA ALA A 371 -9.84 -0.95 -10.22
C ALA A 371 -9.06 -1.56 -9.04
N ILE A 372 -7.80 -1.95 -9.24
CA ILE A 372 -6.99 -2.68 -8.25
C ILE A 372 -5.62 -2.05 -7.97
N ASP A 373 -5.29 -0.91 -8.59
CA ASP A 373 -4.01 -0.21 -8.43
C ASP A 373 -3.87 0.54 -7.09
N GLY A 374 -5.01 0.96 -6.52
CA GLY A 374 -5.11 1.72 -5.28
C GLY A 374 -4.69 3.20 -5.43
N LEU A 375 -4.85 3.79 -6.62
CA LEU A 375 -4.50 5.18 -6.92
C LEU A 375 -5.75 6.07 -6.84
N SER A 376 -5.96 6.70 -5.69
CA SER A 376 -7.07 7.62 -5.48
C SER A 376 -6.73 8.65 -4.41
N ASP A 377 -6.75 9.92 -4.76
CA ASP A 377 -6.59 11.07 -3.86
C ASP A 377 -7.50 12.25 -4.28
N VAL A 378 -7.34 13.40 -3.62
CA VAL A 378 -8.14 14.61 -3.87
C VAL A 378 -7.85 15.37 -5.18
N ARG A 379 -6.83 14.98 -5.93
CA ARG A 379 -6.33 15.62 -7.15
C ARG A 379 -6.18 14.66 -8.33
N TYR A 380 -6.28 13.36 -8.10
CA TYR A 380 -6.08 12.32 -9.10
C TYR A 380 -6.68 10.99 -8.65
N GLU A 381 -7.28 10.28 -9.59
CA GLU A 381 -7.80 8.93 -9.38
C GLU A 381 -7.82 8.19 -10.73
N THR A 382 -7.49 6.90 -10.70
CA THR A 382 -7.70 5.97 -11.81
C THR A 382 -8.98 5.16 -11.54
N CYS A 383 -9.70 4.82 -12.62
CA CYS A 383 -10.87 3.96 -12.54
C CYS A 383 -10.92 2.97 -13.70
N TRP A 384 -11.47 1.78 -13.44
CA TRP A 384 -12.10 1.00 -14.50
C TRP A 384 -13.45 1.63 -14.83
N SER A 385 -13.74 1.88 -16.11
CA SER A 385 -14.99 2.51 -16.53
C SER A 385 -15.48 1.98 -17.86
N THR A 386 -16.81 1.93 -18.02
CA THR A 386 -17.46 1.36 -19.21
C THR A 386 -18.30 2.37 -20.01
N TRP A 387 -18.17 3.69 -19.78
CA TRP A 387 -19.11 4.73 -20.25
C TRP A 387 -19.88 4.46 -21.55
N GLY A 388 -19.48 4.74 -22.78
CA GLY A 388 -20.27 4.38 -23.98
C GLY A 388 -20.59 2.88 -24.28
N LEU A 389 -20.57 1.95 -23.32
CA LEU A 389 -20.85 0.51 -23.50
C LEU A 389 -22.13 0.08 -22.76
N PRO A 390 -22.98 -0.78 -23.35
CA PRO A 390 -24.21 -1.23 -22.71
C PRO A 390 -23.93 -2.17 -21.54
N LEU A 391 -24.71 -2.07 -20.47
CA LEU A 391 -24.77 -3.07 -19.41
C LEU A 391 -25.56 -4.32 -19.87
N PRO A 392 -25.27 -5.53 -19.34
CA PRO A 392 -24.31 -5.78 -18.26
C PRO A 392 -22.85 -5.77 -18.72
N GLN A 393 -21.97 -5.33 -17.82
CA GLN A 393 -20.52 -5.44 -17.95
C GLN A 393 -19.97 -6.15 -16.72
N SER A 394 -18.82 -6.80 -16.83
CA SER A 394 -18.19 -7.46 -15.70
C SER A 394 -16.71 -7.17 -15.60
N LEU A 395 -16.23 -7.08 -14.35
CA LEU A 395 -14.83 -7.05 -13.97
C LEU A 395 -14.53 -8.36 -13.23
N THR A 396 -13.53 -9.09 -13.69
CA THR A 396 -13.02 -10.30 -13.04
C THR A 396 -11.63 -10.04 -12.48
N ILE A 397 -11.47 -10.29 -11.19
CA ILE A 397 -10.24 -10.11 -10.43
C ILE A 397 -9.59 -11.49 -10.22
N ASP A 398 -8.30 -11.59 -10.54
CA ASP A 398 -7.45 -12.77 -10.33
C ASP A 398 -6.63 -12.59 -9.05
N LEU A 399 -6.79 -13.52 -8.11
CA LEU A 399 -6.09 -13.51 -6.81
C LEU A 399 -4.72 -14.22 -6.87
N GLY A 400 -4.29 -14.70 -8.04
CA GLY A 400 -2.98 -15.34 -8.28
C GLY A 400 -2.87 -16.76 -7.73
N GLY A 401 -3.99 -17.32 -7.29
CA GLY A 401 -4.09 -18.63 -6.70
C GLY A 401 -5.40 -18.76 -5.94
N VAL A 402 -5.71 -19.97 -5.50
CA VAL A 402 -6.89 -20.25 -4.68
C VAL A 402 -6.58 -19.98 -3.22
N TRP A 403 -7.30 -19.01 -2.66
CA TRP A 403 -7.22 -18.63 -1.26
C TRP A 403 -8.42 -19.19 -0.49
N SER A 404 -8.18 -19.71 0.71
CA SER A 404 -9.25 -20.12 1.62
C SER A 404 -9.95 -18.93 2.26
N ASN A 405 -11.13 -19.14 2.83
CA ASN A 405 -11.82 -18.17 3.68
C ASN A 405 -12.07 -16.79 3.05
N VAL A 406 -12.09 -16.70 1.72
CA VAL A 406 -12.47 -15.45 1.04
C VAL A 406 -13.99 -15.33 1.15
N SER A 407 -14.43 -14.18 1.66
CA SER A 407 -15.83 -13.98 2.09
C SER A 407 -16.37 -12.59 1.75
N THR A 408 -15.56 -11.66 1.22
CA THR A 408 -15.97 -10.28 1.00
C THR A 408 -15.41 -9.66 -0.28
N LEU A 409 -16.18 -8.72 -0.83
CA LEU A 409 -15.76 -7.73 -1.83
C LEU A 409 -16.18 -6.34 -1.33
N GLU A 410 -15.23 -5.43 -1.21
CA GLU A 410 -15.47 -3.99 -1.09
C GLU A 410 -15.39 -3.34 -2.47
N TYR A 411 -16.30 -2.40 -2.71
CA TYR A 411 -16.39 -1.58 -3.91
C TYR A 411 -16.33 -0.10 -3.52
N LEU A 412 -15.37 0.62 -4.08
CA LEU A 412 -15.29 2.07 -4.03
C LEU A 412 -15.76 2.64 -5.38
N PRO A 413 -16.90 3.36 -5.41
CA PRO A 413 -17.26 4.19 -6.56
C PRO A 413 -16.24 5.32 -6.74
N LYS A 414 -16.13 5.87 -7.95
CA LYS A 414 -15.25 7.02 -8.24
C LYS A 414 -15.39 8.13 -7.18
N GLN A 415 -14.28 8.69 -6.70
CA GLN A 415 -14.25 9.72 -5.66
C GLN A 415 -13.90 11.10 -6.23
N TRP A 416 -12.98 11.15 -7.18
CA TRP A 416 -12.41 12.40 -7.67
C TRP A 416 -13.03 12.87 -9.01
N ASN A 417 -12.98 14.19 -9.24
CA ASN A 417 -13.46 14.87 -10.46
C ASN A 417 -14.88 14.46 -10.86
N ARG A 418 -15.81 14.53 -9.90
CA ARG A 418 -17.24 14.29 -10.11
C ARG A 418 -18.01 15.61 -9.97
N THR A 419 -18.62 16.07 -11.05
CA THR A 419 -19.51 17.23 -11.04
C THR A 419 -20.90 16.82 -10.55
N ASN A 420 -21.05 16.59 -9.23
CA ASN A 420 -22.32 16.23 -8.55
C ASN A 420 -23.13 15.10 -9.24
N SER A 421 -22.43 14.21 -9.92
CA SER A 421 -23.01 13.11 -10.67
C SER A 421 -22.74 11.80 -9.94
N THR A 422 -23.77 10.98 -9.83
CA THR A 422 -23.67 9.58 -9.40
C THR A 422 -23.38 8.66 -10.57
N ASP A 423 -23.21 9.16 -11.80
CA ASP A 423 -23.01 8.33 -12.99
C ASP A 423 -21.85 7.35 -12.83
N GLY A 424 -22.08 6.12 -13.25
CA GLY A 424 -21.16 5.02 -13.06
C GLY A 424 -21.29 4.27 -11.73
N ASP A 425 -22.02 4.80 -10.74
CA ASP A 425 -22.22 4.11 -9.46
C ASP A 425 -23.06 2.85 -9.68
N ILE A 426 -22.50 1.70 -9.30
CA ILE A 426 -23.19 0.41 -9.43
C ILE A 426 -24.41 0.40 -8.52
N THR A 427 -25.59 0.13 -9.08
CA THR A 427 -26.87 0.07 -8.36
C THR A 427 -27.49 -1.32 -8.33
N SER A 428 -27.12 -2.21 -9.24
CA SER A 428 -27.47 -3.63 -9.23
C SER A 428 -26.27 -4.47 -9.64
N TYR A 429 -26.01 -5.54 -8.89
CA TYR A 429 -24.85 -6.38 -9.11
C TYR A 429 -25.13 -7.87 -8.90
N THR A 430 -24.28 -8.68 -9.51
CA THR A 430 -24.15 -10.12 -9.25
C THR A 430 -22.68 -10.44 -9.00
N ILE A 431 -22.37 -11.02 -7.84
CA ILE A 431 -21.01 -11.48 -7.49
C ILE A 431 -20.91 -12.97 -7.75
N LEU A 432 -19.88 -13.35 -8.50
CA LEU A 432 -19.53 -14.74 -8.75
C LEU A 432 -18.10 -15.03 -8.29
N THR A 433 -17.86 -16.27 -7.87
CA THR A 433 -16.52 -16.74 -7.52
C THR A 433 -16.16 -17.97 -8.32
N SER A 434 -14.87 -18.18 -8.53
CA SER A 434 -14.33 -19.36 -9.19
C SER A 434 -12.99 -19.74 -8.55
N THR A 435 -12.59 -21.01 -8.67
CA THR A 435 -11.25 -21.49 -8.32
C THR A 435 -10.36 -21.71 -9.54
N ASP A 436 -10.93 -21.75 -10.75
CA ASP A 436 -10.25 -22.08 -12.00
C ASP A 436 -10.33 -20.96 -13.06
N GLY A 437 -11.08 -19.89 -12.77
CA GLY A 437 -11.31 -18.76 -13.68
C GLY A 437 -12.23 -19.09 -14.86
N VAL A 438 -12.85 -20.28 -14.85
CA VAL A 438 -13.70 -20.81 -15.92
C VAL A 438 -15.13 -21.00 -15.40
N ASN A 439 -15.26 -21.81 -14.35
CA ASN A 439 -16.53 -22.20 -13.77
C ASN A 439 -16.86 -21.24 -12.64
N PHE A 440 -17.73 -20.27 -12.93
CA PHE A 440 -18.17 -19.28 -11.96
C PHE A 440 -19.46 -19.72 -11.27
N THR A 441 -19.47 -19.63 -9.94
CA THR A 441 -20.65 -19.85 -9.11
C THR A 441 -21.09 -18.50 -8.53
N GLN A 442 -22.35 -18.14 -8.72
CA GLN A 442 -22.95 -16.98 -8.06
C GLN A 442 -22.92 -17.16 -6.54
N VAL A 443 -22.46 -16.12 -5.83
CA VAL A 443 -22.39 -16.12 -4.35
C VAL A 443 -23.24 -15.02 -3.73
N ALA A 444 -23.54 -13.96 -4.48
CA ALA A 444 -24.40 -12.88 -4.03
C ALA A 444 -25.00 -12.15 -5.22
N THR A 445 -26.14 -11.51 -4.99
CA THR A 445 -26.73 -10.48 -5.85
C THR A 445 -27.35 -9.44 -4.94
N GLY A 446 -27.50 -8.22 -5.41
CA GLY A 446 -28.10 -7.16 -4.61
C GLY A 446 -28.13 -5.83 -5.31
N THR A 447 -28.59 -4.83 -4.57
CA THR A 447 -28.64 -3.45 -5.02
C THR A 447 -27.89 -2.55 -4.05
N TRP A 448 -27.37 -1.45 -4.58
CA TRP A 448 -26.77 -0.38 -3.80
C TRP A 448 -27.43 0.95 -4.18
N ALA A 449 -27.46 1.87 -3.23
CA ALA A 449 -27.79 3.25 -3.54
C ALA A 449 -26.68 3.85 -4.42
N GLY A 450 -27.07 4.55 -5.49
CA GLY A 450 -26.15 5.33 -6.32
C GLY A 450 -25.61 6.52 -5.54
N ASN A 451 -24.47 6.33 -4.89
CA ASN A 451 -23.72 7.35 -4.18
C ASN A 451 -22.26 6.90 -4.04
N GLN A 452 -21.39 7.86 -3.69
CA GLN A 452 -19.95 7.69 -3.58
C GLN A 452 -19.48 6.89 -2.35
N LYS A 453 -20.39 6.43 -1.48
CA LYS A 453 -19.98 5.69 -0.28
C LYS A 453 -19.33 4.36 -0.64
N THR A 454 -18.38 3.91 0.16
CA THR A 454 -17.85 2.56 0.02
C THR A 454 -18.96 1.54 0.24
N LYS A 455 -18.99 0.48 -0.56
CA LYS A 455 -19.97 -0.61 -0.49
C LYS A 455 -19.26 -1.93 -0.17
N LEU A 456 -19.99 -2.86 0.44
CA LEU A 456 -19.50 -4.21 0.72
C LEU A 456 -20.56 -5.26 0.35
N VAL A 457 -20.08 -6.39 -0.16
CA VAL A 457 -20.81 -7.65 -0.26
C VAL A 457 -20.09 -8.70 0.60
N GLU A 458 -20.85 -9.44 1.38
CA GLU A 458 -20.37 -10.61 2.13
C GLU A 458 -21.05 -11.90 1.63
N TRP A 459 -20.32 -13.00 1.66
CA TRP A 459 -20.81 -14.36 1.39
C TRP A 459 -20.13 -15.36 2.34
N PRO A 460 -20.65 -16.60 2.48
CA PRO A 460 -20.01 -17.61 3.32
C PRO A 460 -18.56 -17.92 2.90
N ASN A 461 -17.66 -18.08 3.87
CA ASN A 461 -16.26 -18.43 3.66
C ASN A 461 -16.10 -19.58 2.65
N ARG A 462 -15.28 -19.37 1.61
CA ARG A 462 -15.00 -20.40 0.61
C ARG A 462 -13.61 -20.23 -0.02
N ASN A 463 -13.19 -21.27 -0.72
CA ASN A 463 -11.98 -21.22 -1.55
C ASN A 463 -12.27 -20.42 -2.82
N VAL A 464 -11.45 -19.43 -3.12
CA VAL A 464 -11.63 -18.49 -4.23
C VAL A 464 -10.27 -18.20 -4.88
N GLY A 465 -10.18 -18.37 -6.20
CA GLY A 465 -9.08 -17.84 -7.01
C GLY A 465 -9.47 -16.62 -7.84
N PHE A 466 -10.76 -16.49 -8.18
CA PHE A 466 -11.28 -15.41 -8.99
C PHE A 466 -12.58 -14.87 -8.40
N VAL A 467 -12.74 -13.55 -8.41
CA VAL A 467 -14.01 -12.88 -8.09
C VAL A 467 -14.46 -12.08 -9.30
N ARG A 468 -15.70 -12.27 -9.73
CA ARG A 468 -16.32 -11.48 -10.80
C ARG A 468 -17.45 -10.65 -10.21
N ILE A 469 -17.38 -9.34 -10.41
CA ILE A 469 -18.53 -8.44 -10.26
C ILE A 469 -19.15 -8.22 -11.63
N GLN A 470 -20.36 -8.72 -11.83
CA GLN A 470 -21.22 -8.36 -12.94
C GLN A 470 -22.08 -7.17 -12.52
N VAL A 471 -22.05 -6.12 -13.31
CA VAL A 471 -22.83 -4.90 -13.12
C VAL A 471 -24.09 -5.02 -13.97
N ASP A 472 -25.22 -5.23 -13.31
CA ASP A 472 -26.52 -5.41 -13.95
C ASP A 472 -27.20 -4.06 -14.23
N ALA A 473 -26.97 -3.08 -13.34
CA ALA A 473 -27.43 -1.71 -13.50
C ALA A 473 -26.51 -0.73 -12.75
N ALA A 474 -26.44 0.50 -13.26
CA ALA A 474 -25.71 1.61 -12.67
C ALA A 474 -26.33 2.95 -13.11
N THR A 475 -26.14 3.98 -12.31
CA THR A 475 -26.52 5.36 -12.65
C THR A 475 -25.78 5.82 -13.92
N GLY A 476 -26.44 6.60 -14.78
CA GLY A 476 -25.88 7.00 -16.08
C GLY A 476 -25.79 5.89 -17.14
N GLY A 477 -26.15 4.64 -16.81
CA GLY A 477 -26.20 3.52 -17.76
C GLY A 477 -24.86 2.83 -18.04
N TYR A 478 -23.84 3.10 -17.24
CA TYR A 478 -22.50 2.49 -17.33
C TYR A 478 -21.92 2.25 -15.94
N ALA A 479 -20.84 1.49 -15.82
CA ALA A 479 -20.17 1.21 -14.55
C ALA A 479 -18.84 1.98 -14.42
N ASN A 480 -18.50 2.37 -13.19
CA ASN A 480 -17.12 2.70 -12.81
C ASN A 480 -16.75 2.05 -11.46
N ILE A 481 -15.45 1.76 -11.32
CA ILE A 481 -14.84 1.24 -10.09
C ILE A 481 -13.47 1.90 -9.94
N SER A 482 -13.28 2.67 -8.86
CA SER A 482 -11.96 3.21 -8.50
C SER A 482 -11.19 2.31 -7.54
N GLY A 483 -11.87 1.41 -6.84
CA GLY A 483 -11.21 0.48 -5.95
C GLY A 483 -12.03 -0.76 -5.68
N VAL A 484 -11.37 -1.92 -5.73
CA VAL A 484 -11.88 -3.20 -5.23
C VAL A 484 -10.93 -3.77 -4.21
N ARG A 485 -11.48 -4.24 -3.09
CA ARG A 485 -10.73 -5.04 -2.10
C ARG A 485 -11.44 -6.36 -1.86
N ILE A 486 -10.70 -7.45 -1.97
CA ILE A 486 -11.20 -8.80 -1.76
C ILE A 486 -10.45 -9.41 -0.57
N GLY A 487 -11.13 -10.20 0.24
CA GLY A 487 -10.49 -10.82 1.39
C GLY A 487 -11.44 -11.65 2.24
N GLY A 488 -10.94 -11.99 3.43
CA GLY A 488 -11.75 -12.58 4.50
C GLY A 488 -12.19 -11.50 5.49
N ARG A 489 -13.43 -11.58 5.96
CA ARG A 489 -13.96 -10.66 6.98
C ARG A 489 -13.48 -10.99 8.39
N SER A 490 -13.67 -12.24 8.81
CA SER A 490 -13.42 -12.66 10.20
C SER A 490 -12.28 -13.66 10.32
N VAL A 491 -11.86 -14.25 9.21
CA VAL A 491 -10.84 -15.30 9.16
C VAL A 491 -9.83 -14.92 8.10
N LYS A 492 -8.55 -14.95 8.46
CA LYS A 492 -7.45 -14.67 7.53
C LYS A 492 -7.43 -15.71 6.39
N PRO A 493 -7.49 -15.27 5.11
CA PRO A 493 -7.26 -16.15 3.97
C PRO A 493 -5.85 -16.74 3.97
N ALA A 494 -5.72 -17.99 3.54
CA ALA A 494 -4.45 -18.65 3.30
C ALA A 494 -4.41 -19.16 1.86
N LEU A 495 -3.25 -19.04 1.21
CA LEU A 495 -3.04 -19.59 -0.12
C LEU A 495 -3.07 -21.13 -0.03
N VAL A 496 -4.03 -21.76 -0.71
CA VAL A 496 -4.25 -23.23 -0.70
C VAL A 496 -3.62 -23.88 -1.93
N SER A 497 -3.73 -23.22 -3.07
CA SER A 497 -3.06 -23.64 -4.31
C SER A 497 -2.78 -22.42 -5.17
N THR A 498 -1.84 -22.52 -6.09
CA THR A 498 -1.57 -21.48 -7.08
C THR A 498 -2.26 -21.84 -8.40
N THR A 499 -2.52 -20.83 -9.23
CA THR A 499 -3.11 -21.05 -10.56
C THR A 499 -2.13 -21.85 -11.42
N LEU A 500 -2.53 -23.02 -11.93
CA LEU A 500 -1.69 -23.91 -12.77
C LEU A 500 -0.83 -23.08 -13.75
N PRO A 501 0.49 -23.29 -13.77
CA PRO A 501 1.09 -24.61 -13.97
C PRO A 501 1.91 -25.17 -12.78
N GLY A 502 2.07 -26.49 -12.73
CA GLY A 502 2.69 -27.23 -11.62
C GLY A 502 4.16 -26.87 -11.40
N ASP A 503 4.54 -26.63 -10.14
CA ASP A 503 5.90 -26.27 -9.76
C ASP A 503 6.91 -27.35 -10.17
N GLY A 504 8.02 -26.92 -10.78
CA GLY A 504 9.06 -27.81 -11.28
C GLY A 504 8.69 -28.68 -12.50
N THR A 505 7.45 -28.66 -12.97
CA THR A 505 7.05 -29.35 -14.20
C THR A 505 7.57 -28.58 -15.42
N VAL A 506 8.01 -29.32 -16.45
CA VAL A 506 8.53 -28.75 -17.69
C VAL A 506 7.40 -28.58 -18.70
N TYR A 507 7.27 -27.38 -19.24
CA TYR A 507 6.21 -26.96 -20.16
C TYR A 507 6.76 -26.37 -21.44
N ARG A 508 5.92 -26.33 -22.48
CA ARG A 508 6.05 -25.46 -23.64
C ARG A 508 4.92 -24.44 -23.62
N LEU A 509 5.21 -23.22 -24.07
CA LEU A 509 4.24 -22.13 -24.19
C LEU A 509 3.86 -22.01 -25.66
N VAL A 510 2.61 -22.34 -26.02
CA VAL A 510 2.14 -22.33 -27.42
C VAL A 510 1.26 -21.11 -27.66
N ALA A 511 1.63 -20.25 -28.61
CA ALA A 511 0.82 -19.10 -28.99
C ALA A 511 -0.46 -19.55 -29.71
N ARG A 512 -1.62 -19.07 -29.27
CA ARG A 512 -2.94 -19.54 -29.76
C ARG A 512 -3.15 -19.31 -31.25
N HIS A 513 -2.70 -18.17 -31.79
CA HIS A 513 -2.96 -17.80 -33.19
C HIS A 513 -2.08 -18.55 -34.19
N SER A 514 -0.84 -18.89 -33.83
CA SER A 514 0.14 -19.50 -34.74
C SER A 514 0.37 -20.99 -34.49
N GLY A 515 0.08 -21.49 -33.29
CA GLY A 515 0.46 -22.85 -32.86
C GLY A 515 1.96 -23.05 -32.62
N LYS A 516 2.77 -21.99 -32.71
CA LYS A 516 4.22 -22.01 -32.45
C LYS A 516 4.52 -21.79 -30.98
N VAL A 517 5.76 -22.09 -30.57
CA VAL A 517 6.17 -22.03 -29.17
C VAL A 517 7.09 -20.85 -28.89
N ALA A 518 7.10 -20.37 -27.64
CA ALA A 518 8.14 -19.48 -27.14
C ALA A 518 9.51 -20.19 -27.13
N ASP A 519 10.48 -19.60 -27.82
CA ASP A 519 11.80 -20.14 -28.10
C ASP A 519 12.88 -19.11 -27.73
N VAL A 520 13.93 -19.55 -27.05
CA VAL A 520 15.11 -18.71 -26.82
C VAL A 520 16.01 -18.75 -28.06
N GLU A 521 16.14 -17.60 -28.72
CA GLU A 521 16.78 -17.45 -30.03
C GLU A 521 18.14 -18.19 -30.11
N GLY A 522 18.22 -19.13 -31.05
CA GLY A 522 19.44 -19.88 -31.36
C GLY A 522 19.96 -20.73 -30.19
N ALA A 523 19.09 -21.07 -29.23
CA ALA A 523 19.43 -21.78 -27.99
C ALA A 523 20.58 -21.12 -27.18
N ARG A 524 20.73 -19.80 -27.31
CA ARG A 524 21.76 -19.05 -26.58
C ARG A 524 21.39 -18.93 -25.10
N THR A 525 22.39 -18.64 -24.29
CA THR A 525 22.24 -18.60 -22.82
C THR A 525 22.73 -17.28 -22.21
N ALA A 526 23.10 -16.29 -23.03
CA ALA A 526 23.52 -14.99 -22.54
C ALA A 526 22.32 -14.19 -22.00
N ASN A 527 22.55 -13.34 -20.99
CA ASN A 527 21.53 -12.37 -20.57
C ASN A 527 21.16 -11.47 -21.75
N GLY A 528 19.87 -11.21 -21.92
CA GLY A 528 19.33 -10.43 -23.03
C GLY A 528 19.25 -11.16 -24.36
N THR A 529 19.43 -12.47 -24.38
CA THR A 529 19.03 -13.26 -25.55
C THR A 529 17.53 -13.12 -25.77
N ASN A 530 17.15 -12.87 -27.02
CA ASN A 530 15.75 -12.68 -27.39
C ASN A 530 14.92 -13.94 -27.17
N VAL A 531 13.63 -13.74 -26.91
CA VAL A 531 12.62 -14.80 -26.97
C VAL A 531 11.73 -14.52 -28.16
N ASP A 532 11.66 -15.46 -29.09
CA ASP A 532 10.85 -15.40 -30.30
C ASP A 532 9.87 -16.56 -30.36
N GLN A 533 9.00 -16.61 -31.38
CA GLN A 533 8.24 -17.82 -31.65
C GLN A 533 8.91 -18.70 -32.71
N TRP A 534 8.84 -20.02 -32.50
CA TRP A 534 9.38 -21.01 -33.43
C TRP A 534 8.51 -22.28 -33.49
N PRO A 535 8.54 -23.08 -34.58
CA PRO A 535 7.95 -24.41 -34.60
C PRO A 535 8.47 -25.28 -33.45
N TRP A 536 7.61 -26.12 -32.88
CA TRP A 536 8.01 -27.03 -31.80
C TRP A 536 8.99 -28.10 -32.31
N LEU A 537 10.24 -28.03 -31.86
CA LEU A 537 11.33 -28.95 -32.18
C LEU A 537 11.71 -29.83 -30.96
N ASN A 538 11.00 -29.69 -29.84
CA ASN A 538 11.27 -30.41 -28.60
C ASN A 538 12.69 -30.19 -28.03
N GLN A 539 13.24 -28.99 -28.25
CA GLN A 539 14.57 -28.61 -27.78
C GLN A 539 14.53 -27.92 -26.41
N ALA A 540 15.67 -27.86 -25.72
CA ALA A 540 15.75 -27.33 -24.35
C ALA A 540 15.46 -25.81 -24.27
N ASN A 541 15.73 -25.05 -25.33
CA ASN A 541 15.44 -23.62 -25.47
C ASN A 541 13.94 -23.31 -25.67
N GLN A 542 13.12 -24.32 -25.91
CA GLN A 542 11.65 -24.20 -26.05
C GLN A 542 10.89 -24.68 -24.80
N LYS A 543 11.64 -25.05 -23.76
CA LYS A 543 11.12 -25.66 -22.53
C LYS A 543 11.27 -24.70 -21.37
N TRP A 544 10.22 -24.61 -20.55
CA TRP A 544 10.08 -23.65 -19.47
C TRP A 544 9.62 -24.34 -18.19
N THR A 545 10.05 -23.84 -17.04
CA THR A 545 9.59 -24.26 -15.71
C THR A 545 9.01 -23.05 -14.99
N PHE A 546 8.01 -23.28 -14.14
CA PHE A 546 7.37 -22.23 -13.36
C PHE A 546 7.70 -22.45 -11.88
N THR A 547 8.01 -21.36 -11.17
CA THR A 547 8.24 -21.37 -9.73
C THR A 547 7.47 -20.22 -9.09
N SER A 548 6.64 -20.53 -8.10
CA SER A 548 5.83 -19.52 -7.38
C SER A 548 6.72 -18.54 -6.61
N THR A 549 6.30 -17.27 -6.57
CA THR A 549 6.87 -16.23 -5.70
C THR A 549 6.25 -16.22 -4.30
N GLY A 550 5.20 -17.02 -4.06
CA GLY A 550 4.45 -17.10 -2.80
C GLY A 550 3.35 -16.05 -2.64
N ASP A 551 3.27 -15.07 -3.53
CA ASP A 551 2.26 -14.00 -3.54
C ASP A 551 1.42 -13.99 -4.83
N GLY A 552 1.26 -15.16 -5.46
CA GLY A 552 0.39 -15.37 -6.61
C GLY A 552 1.02 -15.11 -7.99
N TYR A 553 2.30 -14.73 -8.02
CA TYR A 553 3.07 -14.60 -9.26
C TYR A 553 4.02 -15.78 -9.47
N TYR A 554 4.58 -15.87 -10.67
CA TYR A 554 5.52 -16.90 -11.08
C TYR A 554 6.78 -16.35 -11.72
N LYS A 555 7.89 -17.04 -11.47
CA LYS A 555 9.10 -16.96 -12.29
C LYS A 555 9.02 -18.03 -13.38
N ILE A 556 9.23 -17.64 -14.63
CA ILE A 556 9.21 -18.54 -15.78
C ILE A 556 10.66 -18.75 -16.23
N LYS A 557 11.24 -19.93 -15.98
CA LYS A 557 12.66 -20.22 -16.23
C LYS A 557 12.86 -21.13 -17.44
N GLY A 558 13.66 -20.68 -18.40
CA GLY A 558 14.06 -21.49 -19.56
C GLY A 558 14.94 -22.67 -19.13
N VAL A 559 14.60 -23.88 -19.55
CA VAL A 559 15.31 -25.11 -19.18
C VAL A 559 16.72 -25.13 -19.79
N GLY A 560 16.88 -24.70 -21.05
CA GLY A 560 18.18 -24.67 -21.73
C GLY A 560 19.14 -23.62 -21.15
N SER A 561 18.65 -22.46 -20.72
CA SER A 561 19.48 -21.34 -20.30
C SER A 561 19.65 -21.20 -18.78
N GLY A 562 18.74 -21.78 -18.00
CA GLY A 562 18.63 -21.59 -16.55
C GLY A 562 18.21 -20.17 -16.14
N LYS A 563 17.72 -19.35 -17.08
CA LYS A 563 17.40 -17.93 -16.91
C LYS A 563 15.91 -17.66 -16.99
N LEU A 564 15.48 -16.55 -16.41
CA LEU A 564 14.07 -16.15 -16.33
C LEU A 564 13.63 -15.36 -17.56
N LEU A 565 12.39 -15.59 -17.98
CA LEU A 565 11.66 -14.75 -18.92
C LEU A 565 11.45 -13.37 -18.29
N GLU A 566 11.98 -12.33 -18.94
CA GLU A 566 12.03 -10.97 -18.42
C GLU A 566 11.66 -9.97 -19.52
N VAL A 567 10.87 -8.96 -19.15
CA VAL A 567 10.69 -7.75 -19.95
C VAL A 567 11.94 -6.88 -19.81
N ALA A 568 12.61 -6.62 -20.94
CA ALA A 568 13.88 -5.92 -20.98
C ALA A 568 13.75 -4.45 -20.53
N GLY A 569 14.80 -3.93 -19.91
CA GLY A 569 14.96 -2.49 -19.69
C GLY A 569 13.94 -1.84 -18.76
N LEU A 570 13.20 -2.61 -17.94
CA LEU A 570 12.08 -2.09 -17.15
C LEU A 570 11.03 -1.38 -18.02
N ALA A 571 10.79 -1.88 -19.24
CA ALA A 571 9.76 -1.33 -20.12
C ALA A 571 8.37 -1.51 -19.51
N ARG A 572 7.50 -0.49 -19.64
CA ARG A 572 6.06 -0.54 -19.27
C ARG A 572 5.15 -0.14 -20.42
N GLU A 573 5.73 0.25 -21.53
CA GLU A 573 5.08 0.59 -22.77
C GLU A 573 4.83 -0.65 -23.63
N ASP A 574 3.92 -0.46 -24.58
CA ASP A 574 3.66 -1.40 -25.67
C ASP A 574 4.95 -1.65 -26.47
N GLY A 575 5.18 -2.90 -26.87
CA GLY A 575 6.38 -3.30 -27.61
C GLY A 575 7.62 -3.54 -26.75
N GLY A 576 7.50 -3.53 -25.42
CA GLY A 576 8.61 -3.87 -24.52
C GLY A 576 9.14 -5.29 -24.78
N ASN A 577 10.39 -5.40 -25.23
CA ASN A 577 10.96 -6.68 -25.67
C ASN A 577 11.08 -7.71 -24.54
N VAL A 578 10.85 -8.99 -24.84
CA VAL A 578 11.02 -10.08 -23.87
C VAL A 578 12.24 -10.92 -24.22
N GLY A 579 13.05 -11.21 -23.21
CA GLY A 579 14.23 -12.06 -23.35
C GLY A 579 14.52 -12.86 -22.08
N ILE A 580 15.72 -13.40 -21.98
CA ILE A 580 16.15 -14.18 -20.81
C ILE A 580 17.26 -13.51 -19.97
N TRP A 581 17.11 -13.51 -18.65
CA TRP A 581 18.08 -12.93 -17.71
C TRP A 581 18.25 -13.76 -16.43
N ALA A 582 19.38 -13.55 -15.75
CA ALA A 582 19.61 -14.14 -14.44
C ALA A 582 18.58 -13.64 -13.40
N ASP A 583 18.21 -14.49 -12.45
CA ASP A 583 17.26 -14.15 -11.38
C ASP A 583 17.78 -12.96 -10.55
N ALA A 584 17.13 -11.82 -10.71
CA ALA A 584 17.40 -10.58 -9.98
C ALA A 584 16.35 -10.33 -8.89
N ARG A 585 15.41 -11.27 -8.71
CA ARG A 585 14.22 -11.12 -7.87
C ARG A 585 13.52 -9.81 -8.20
N ALA A 586 13.28 -9.52 -9.47
CA ALA A 586 12.78 -8.23 -9.89
C ALA A 586 11.34 -8.34 -10.45
N PRO A 587 10.46 -7.34 -10.26
CA PRO A 587 9.05 -7.46 -10.66
C PRO A 587 8.86 -7.72 -12.16
N GLN A 588 9.74 -7.24 -13.03
CA GLN A 588 9.68 -7.49 -14.47
C GLN A 588 9.99 -8.95 -14.88
N GLN A 589 10.44 -9.79 -13.92
CA GLN A 589 10.66 -11.24 -14.07
C GLN A 589 9.50 -12.08 -13.51
N HIS A 590 8.47 -11.42 -12.97
CA HIS A 590 7.34 -12.05 -12.32
C HIS A 590 6.09 -11.93 -13.18
N TRP A 591 5.38 -13.04 -13.36
CA TRP A 591 4.25 -13.15 -14.26
C TRP A 591 3.04 -13.69 -13.52
N ALA A 592 1.89 -13.02 -13.63
CA ALA A 592 0.61 -13.60 -13.28
C ALA A 592 0.17 -14.53 -14.42
N VAL A 593 -0.34 -15.70 -14.06
CA VAL A 593 -0.83 -16.70 -15.01
C VAL A 593 -2.35 -16.73 -14.92
N THR A 594 -3.01 -15.99 -15.82
CA THR A 594 -4.47 -15.77 -15.75
C THR A 594 -5.18 -16.62 -16.82
N PRO A 595 -6.03 -17.60 -16.45
CA PRO A 595 -6.72 -18.49 -17.38
C PRO A 595 -7.81 -17.75 -18.18
N THR A 596 -8.02 -18.16 -19.43
CA THR A 596 -9.04 -17.61 -20.33
C THR A 596 -10.38 -18.36 -20.28
N GLY A 597 -10.43 -19.53 -19.64
CA GLY A 597 -11.63 -20.38 -19.65
C GLY A 597 -11.59 -21.57 -20.60
N ASP A 598 -10.72 -21.54 -21.62
CA ASP A 598 -10.72 -22.49 -22.74
C ASP A 598 -9.37 -23.18 -22.95
N GLY A 599 -8.60 -23.35 -21.86
CA GLY A 599 -7.29 -23.99 -21.88
C GLY A 599 -6.14 -23.08 -22.31
N HIS A 600 -6.38 -21.77 -22.45
CA HIS A 600 -5.35 -20.77 -22.68
C HIS A 600 -5.16 -19.87 -21.44
N TYR A 601 -4.09 -19.09 -21.47
CA TYR A 601 -3.66 -18.22 -20.40
C TYR A 601 -3.13 -16.92 -20.97
N PHE A 602 -3.40 -15.82 -20.26
CA PHE A 602 -2.59 -14.62 -20.34
C PHE A 602 -1.42 -14.74 -19.37
N LEU A 603 -0.25 -14.28 -19.81
CA LEU A 603 0.92 -14.10 -18.96
C LEU A 603 1.10 -12.60 -18.76
N ILE A 604 0.66 -12.09 -17.61
CA ILE A 604 0.65 -10.65 -17.32
C ILE A 604 1.88 -10.31 -16.48
N ASN A 605 2.69 -9.38 -16.96
CA ASN A 605 3.89 -8.97 -16.25
C ASN A 605 3.51 -8.17 -14.99
N ARG A 606 4.09 -8.52 -13.84
CA ARG A 606 3.82 -7.86 -12.56
C ARG A 606 4.18 -6.37 -12.57
N TYR A 607 5.21 -6.00 -13.32
CA TYR A 607 5.71 -4.63 -13.31
C TYR A 607 4.90 -3.71 -14.23
N SER A 608 4.68 -4.12 -15.48
CA SER A 608 3.98 -3.29 -16.46
C SER A 608 2.47 -3.44 -16.40
N GLY A 609 1.94 -4.59 -15.95
CA GLY A 609 0.54 -4.96 -16.10
C GLY A 609 0.16 -5.37 -17.53
N LEU A 610 1.14 -5.43 -18.45
CA LEU A 610 0.92 -5.79 -19.86
C LEU A 610 1.05 -7.30 -20.08
N SER A 611 0.40 -7.79 -21.15
CA SER A 611 0.38 -9.21 -21.50
C SER A 611 1.52 -9.58 -22.42
N LEU A 612 2.11 -10.75 -22.21
CA LEU A 612 3.01 -11.39 -23.17
C LEU A 612 2.28 -11.65 -24.49
N ALA A 613 2.86 -11.22 -25.60
CA ALA A 613 2.27 -11.29 -26.92
C ALA A 613 3.31 -11.62 -27.99
N VAL A 614 2.86 -12.23 -29.09
CA VAL A 614 3.63 -12.27 -30.34
C VAL A 614 3.38 -10.98 -31.11
N ASP A 615 4.45 -10.30 -31.51
CA ASP A 615 4.40 -9.01 -32.21
C ASP A 615 3.52 -9.09 -33.48
N GLU A 616 2.66 -8.07 -33.63
CA GLU A 616 1.61 -7.93 -34.65
C GLU A 616 0.70 -9.15 -34.88
N GLY A 617 0.78 -10.20 -34.05
CA GLY A 617 0.14 -11.48 -34.33
C GLY A 617 0.76 -12.21 -35.52
N SER A 618 2.03 -11.95 -35.82
CA SER A 618 2.76 -12.61 -36.90
C SER A 618 2.73 -14.13 -36.74
N ILE A 619 2.74 -14.85 -37.86
CA ILE A 619 2.88 -16.32 -37.92
C ILE A 619 4.25 -16.74 -38.46
N ALA A 620 5.19 -15.81 -38.66
CA ALA A 620 6.53 -16.12 -39.16
C ALA A 620 7.40 -16.84 -38.11
N ASP A 621 8.37 -17.63 -38.57
CA ASP A 621 9.44 -18.14 -37.71
C ASP A 621 10.33 -16.97 -37.26
N GLY A 622 10.69 -16.91 -35.98
CA GLY A 622 11.51 -15.84 -35.42
C GLY A 622 10.76 -14.53 -35.18
N ALA A 623 9.43 -14.52 -35.28
CA ALA A 623 8.65 -13.34 -34.91
C ALA A 623 8.79 -13.06 -33.41
N ASN A 624 8.93 -11.78 -33.07
CA ASN A 624 9.30 -11.35 -31.74
C ASN A 624 8.21 -11.67 -30.70
N ILE A 625 8.64 -11.94 -29.46
CA ILE A 625 7.75 -11.96 -28.30
C ILE A 625 8.05 -10.73 -27.45
N GLU A 626 6.99 -10.00 -27.11
CA GLU A 626 7.03 -8.71 -26.42
C GLU A 626 5.85 -8.58 -25.46
N GLN A 627 5.72 -7.44 -24.78
CA GLN A 627 4.54 -7.11 -23.99
C GLN A 627 3.62 -6.13 -24.73
N GLN A 628 2.31 -6.27 -24.56
CA GLN A 628 1.30 -5.37 -25.15
C GLN A 628 0.12 -5.12 -24.19
N PRO A 629 -0.62 -4.00 -24.32
CA PRO A 629 -1.88 -3.78 -23.61
C PRO A 629 -2.86 -4.93 -23.80
N SER A 630 -3.40 -5.44 -22.70
CA SER A 630 -4.35 -6.56 -22.71
C SER A 630 -5.62 -6.18 -23.48
N ALA A 631 -5.80 -6.79 -24.65
CA ALA A 631 -6.95 -6.58 -25.53
C ALA A 631 -7.68 -7.90 -25.85
N SER A 632 -7.42 -8.95 -25.04
CA SER A 632 -7.98 -10.29 -25.18
C SER A 632 -7.78 -10.93 -26.55
N GLN A 633 -6.71 -10.56 -27.26
CA GLN A 633 -6.45 -11.03 -28.62
C GLN A 633 -5.77 -12.39 -28.61
N ALA A 634 -5.99 -13.20 -29.65
CA ALA A 634 -5.40 -14.55 -29.74
C ALA A 634 -3.86 -14.53 -29.67
N ARG A 635 -3.20 -13.47 -30.17
CA ARG A 635 -1.74 -13.31 -30.08
C ARG A 635 -1.19 -13.12 -28.66
N GLN A 636 -2.06 -12.85 -27.69
CA GLN A 636 -1.74 -12.64 -26.27
C GLN A 636 -2.05 -13.89 -25.42
N GLN A 637 -2.55 -14.96 -26.04
CA GLN A 637 -3.06 -16.14 -25.36
C GLN A 637 -2.16 -17.34 -25.62
N TRP A 638 -1.81 -18.04 -24.55
CA TRP A 638 -0.84 -19.12 -24.56
C TRP A 638 -1.44 -20.40 -24.01
N GLN A 639 -1.19 -21.55 -24.64
CA GLN A 639 -1.37 -22.84 -23.99
C GLN A 639 -0.10 -23.20 -23.22
N ILE A 640 -0.24 -23.69 -21.99
CA ILE A 640 0.86 -24.16 -21.16
C ILE A 640 0.80 -25.70 -21.13
N ILE A 641 1.58 -26.37 -21.98
CA ILE A 641 1.46 -27.82 -22.22
C ILE A 641 2.67 -28.56 -21.64
N PRO A 642 2.50 -29.62 -20.83
CA PRO A 642 3.62 -30.46 -20.40
C PRO A 642 4.45 -30.94 -21.60
N SER A 643 5.77 -30.83 -21.49
CA SER A 643 6.72 -31.14 -22.57
C SER A 643 7.31 -32.54 -22.52
#